data_AF-A0AAE3GUG9-F1
#
_entry.id   AF-A0AAE3GUG9-F1
#
_cell.length_a   1.000
_cell.length_b   1.000
_cell.length_c   1.000
_cell.angle_alpha   90.00
_cell.angle_beta   90.00
_cell.angle_gamma   90.00
#
_symmetry.space_group_name_H-M   'P 1'
#
loop_
_entity.id
_entity.type
_entity.pdbx_description
1 polymer ?
#
loop_
_entity_poly.entity_id
_entity_poly.type
_entity_poly.pdbx_seq_one_letter_code
_entity_poly.pdbx_strand_id
1 'polypeptide(L)'
;MSPTDNRQPIPARSVLSTAIEINQRLGHENLGFLSETHGFMPTELPLLALPPSYKIWDNIAEELPDLCRGLSLRQRLDAMPILPADVKSLPDPMVLRASAIISAFAHTYYYIDAEPPSTLPPSIEQPWEEIARRLHRKEAHMSYIDMSTYNWRLIDPNDPNPMRVENLRLLIPYWGNEEERIFLGSTIEIQAHSTPLVSAIVRAQEAATSDNPQELEKELLVMLDCLNHLTFVCLPKVIPNSRSTLFVDPVVWAKTIAPLSVPIRKGAAGPVGAATASLQALDAFLERGSYASDIGKESIHVREWFPKHWADFFLAVKQISVPNYIRQKNIPGLTRLFQDVLYAYAGENGFLGRHRLKAAGYIETAFKSGRSATAAFKGSFKDRIWDNIDKQLELARQERYNCFFKQNNYHHAWIKEIKNVSDGGNVVQVKLALADSFVYYRPGDRCAILPENNEILVEKTIKSLQATGDELIPLDRTWQLAINYRDRYQCCQTLPLRTLLKFGQIRPVKRPVAKLLFTLTDNPTLAQIIQNHLEQEWELWDLLELLIADGFDPSRLLIAEPDAVEHICQVVPPEYFRLYSISSVMARPTSSSLAKGATELELTIGKVHYETQANALSRQTAREGTASQFLARGNQGKLAMRIVPSPTFHLPQDVSLPIVMFAGGTGISPCRSFLLERAKTENSGANWLFFSTATTLDFHYQEELTELVAAGKLQLRMIFSREDIQATFVPNSQGGSWQFTPGNRHRIGDEIQRQENANLLWSLLLGIKEGGQGAYIYVCGQTGFATSVREAIEEVIAGFYQGSPKEKQQFAQETMENLVAEGRYLEETFTPFVTAFDRTTTLYDLSEIALHNNEEEGYWLIIEDAVYDVTPFRNKHPGGFKILRAYSGMDATSVYHKVGHHANQEIQAMLASYRIGIVRQFANAQASAAIDNFYRSWIGYLFLIVEIENALTNDFSIQREAATQDEVENGISISPVKLMMYMKTHQRFVLEFLPHIFGEVWQQIWQTTGEIYQEDMTWLLEAIAQLQETGTAQKVLAVYPQFITKLKTAVADDTITDAREILAFHEHCTNLEQADSNLLQQLKLIVCKIVRLFEQFGDDVMTSEVRTEIKQIARQFPNIIDHYYHRVAVLGASL
;
A
#
# COMPACT_ATOMS: atom_id res chain seq x y z
N MET A 1 36.93 3.48 5.94
CA MET A 1 38.19 3.12 6.64
C MET A 1 39.34 3.95 6.06
N SER A 2 40.43 4.13 6.81
CA SER A 2 41.63 4.83 6.31
C SER A 2 42.31 4.03 5.17
N PRO A 3 42.94 4.66 4.15
CA PRO A 3 43.57 3.96 3.03
C PRO A 3 44.87 3.19 3.34
N THR A 4 45.11 2.80 4.60
CA THR A 4 46.45 2.44 5.10
C THR A 4 46.55 1.12 5.88
N ASP A 5 45.47 0.35 6.03
CA ASP A 5 45.56 -0.99 6.65
C ASP A 5 45.94 -2.03 5.58
N ASN A 6 47.21 -2.40 5.54
CA ASN A 6 47.83 -3.20 4.48
C ASN A 6 47.55 -4.72 4.61
N ARG A 7 46.40 -5.10 5.16
CA ARG A 7 45.97 -6.49 5.36
C ARG A 7 45.27 -7.00 4.10
N GLN A 8 45.44 -8.28 3.79
CA GLN A 8 44.66 -8.91 2.73
C GLN A 8 43.16 -8.89 3.11
N PRO A 9 42.25 -8.60 2.16
CA PRO A 9 40.82 -8.61 2.42
C PRO A 9 40.36 -10.02 2.82
N ILE A 10 39.57 -10.11 3.90
CA ILE A 10 39.04 -11.39 4.38
C ILE A 10 37.82 -11.76 3.53
N PRO A 11 37.84 -12.87 2.75
CA PRO A 11 36.70 -13.25 1.92
C PRO A 11 35.52 -13.73 2.77
N ALA A 12 34.29 -13.37 2.39
CA ALA A 12 33.10 -13.82 3.12
C ALA A 12 32.96 -15.35 3.17
N ARG A 13 33.46 -16.08 2.14
CA ARG A 13 33.57 -17.55 2.15
C ARG A 13 34.32 -18.06 3.38
N SER A 14 35.47 -17.48 3.70
CA SER A 14 36.30 -17.91 4.82
C SER A 14 35.58 -17.75 6.16
N VAL A 15 34.83 -16.65 6.32
CA VAL A 15 34.05 -16.38 7.54
C VAL A 15 32.82 -17.30 7.64
N LEU A 16 32.15 -17.54 6.52
CA LEU A 16 31.02 -18.50 6.44
C LEU A 16 31.47 -19.92 6.79
N SER A 17 32.53 -20.44 6.18
CA SER A 17 33.09 -21.75 6.51
C SER A 17 33.54 -21.83 7.98
N THR A 18 34.21 -20.78 8.50
CA THR A 18 34.63 -20.72 9.91
C THR A 18 33.43 -20.74 10.87
N ALA A 19 32.33 -20.04 10.54
CA ALA A 19 31.11 -20.05 11.36
C ALA A 19 30.46 -21.44 11.37
N ILE A 20 30.36 -22.10 10.21
CA ILE A 20 29.84 -23.47 10.08
C ILE A 20 30.68 -24.44 10.91
N GLU A 21 32.01 -24.41 10.78
CA GLU A 21 32.93 -25.27 11.55
C GLU A 21 32.82 -25.02 13.07
N ILE A 22 32.68 -23.76 13.49
CA ILE A 22 32.53 -23.40 14.91
C ILE A 22 31.18 -23.90 15.45
N ASN A 23 30.06 -23.64 14.77
CA ASN A 23 28.74 -24.09 15.20
C ASN A 23 28.67 -25.63 15.26
N GLN A 24 29.23 -26.33 14.26
CA GLN A 24 29.33 -27.80 14.27
C GLN A 24 30.18 -28.34 15.43
N ARG A 25 31.34 -27.73 15.71
CA ARG A 25 32.22 -28.12 16.82
C ARG A 25 31.59 -27.87 18.19
N LEU A 26 30.78 -26.82 18.32
CA LEU A 26 30.07 -26.48 19.55
C LEU A 26 28.78 -27.29 19.75
N GLY A 27 28.22 -27.85 18.66
CA GLY A 27 26.93 -28.55 18.69
C GLY A 27 25.74 -27.61 18.94
N HIS A 28 25.91 -26.30 18.72
CA HIS A 28 24.90 -25.27 18.92
C HIS A 28 25.26 -23.98 18.16
N GLU A 29 24.26 -23.12 17.92
CA GLU A 29 24.42 -21.89 17.13
C GLU A 29 24.34 -20.59 17.96
N ASN A 30 24.67 -20.64 19.26
CA ASN A 30 24.64 -19.50 20.19
C ASN A 30 25.43 -18.26 19.74
N LEU A 31 26.38 -18.40 18.80
CA LEU A 31 27.16 -17.32 18.21
C LEU A 31 26.49 -16.67 16.97
N GLY A 32 25.32 -17.17 16.57
CA GLY A 32 24.51 -16.73 15.43
C GLY A 32 24.34 -17.81 14.37
N PHE A 33 23.13 -17.95 13.83
CA PHE A 33 22.84 -18.86 12.73
C PHE A 33 23.50 -18.38 11.44
N LEU A 34 24.37 -19.18 10.82
CA LEU A 34 25.00 -18.82 9.55
C LEU A 34 25.41 -20.06 8.76
N SER A 35 24.73 -20.34 7.65
CA SER A 35 25.04 -21.48 6.76
C SER A 35 24.68 -21.22 5.29
N GLU A 36 25.20 -22.04 4.38
CA GLU A 36 24.86 -21.98 2.95
C GLU A 36 23.44 -22.46 2.63
N THR A 37 22.89 -23.34 3.47
CA THR A 37 21.61 -24.05 3.27
C THR A 37 20.43 -23.43 4.01
N HIS A 38 20.67 -22.71 5.10
CA HIS A 38 19.64 -22.05 5.93
C HIS A 38 19.88 -20.53 6.09
N GLY A 39 20.98 -19.98 5.55
CA GLY A 39 21.25 -18.55 5.57
C GLY A 39 21.41 -18.04 7.00
N PHE A 40 20.46 -17.21 7.45
CA PHE A 40 20.38 -16.69 8.83
C PHE A 40 19.27 -17.35 9.68
N MET A 41 18.74 -18.49 9.23
CA MET A 41 17.85 -19.37 10.00
C MET A 41 18.67 -20.49 10.66
N PRO A 42 18.22 -21.05 11.80
CA PRO A 42 18.87 -22.21 12.42
C PRO A 42 18.89 -23.40 11.46
N THR A 43 19.97 -24.19 11.55
CA THR A 43 20.18 -25.40 10.76
C THR A 43 19.44 -26.62 11.29
N GLU A 44 19.11 -26.60 12.59
CA GLU A 44 18.25 -27.57 13.27
C GLU A 44 16.92 -26.90 13.65
N LEU A 45 15.84 -27.69 13.75
CA LEU A 45 14.55 -27.14 14.17
C LEU A 45 14.63 -26.58 15.61
N PRO A 46 14.01 -25.42 15.91
CA PRO A 46 13.98 -24.87 17.26
C PRO A 46 13.45 -25.87 18.28
N LEU A 47 14.14 -25.96 19.42
CA LEU A 47 13.84 -26.93 20.48
C LEU A 47 12.42 -26.74 21.03
N LEU A 48 11.68 -27.85 21.18
CA LEU A 48 10.28 -27.83 21.64
C LEU A 48 10.12 -27.70 23.16
N ALA A 49 11.13 -28.07 23.96
CA ALA A 49 11.12 -28.03 25.42
C ALA A 49 12.53 -27.86 25.99
N LEU A 50 12.64 -27.39 27.23
CA LEU A 50 13.85 -27.38 28.05
C LEU A 50 13.98 -28.69 28.86
N PRO A 51 15.12 -28.92 29.55
CA PRO A 51 15.26 -30.09 30.42
C PRO A 51 14.23 -30.10 31.57
N PRO A 52 13.87 -31.27 32.15
CA PRO A 52 12.83 -31.36 33.18
C PRO A 52 12.99 -30.44 34.40
N SER A 53 14.22 -30.06 34.75
CA SER A 53 14.52 -29.09 35.82
C SER A 53 14.08 -27.65 35.53
N TYR A 54 13.85 -27.32 34.25
CA TYR A 54 13.38 -26.01 33.76
C TYR A 54 11.94 -26.06 33.23
N LYS A 55 11.23 -27.19 33.40
CA LYS A 55 9.86 -27.37 32.87
C LYS A 55 8.90 -26.25 33.28
N ILE A 56 9.11 -25.60 34.43
CA ILE A 56 8.30 -24.45 34.86
C ILE A 56 8.37 -23.26 33.88
N TRP A 57 9.50 -23.05 33.19
CA TRP A 57 9.62 -22.03 32.14
C TRP A 57 8.84 -22.43 30.87
N ASP A 58 8.90 -23.69 30.45
CA ASP A 58 8.08 -24.16 29.32
C ASP A 58 6.58 -24.07 29.63
N ASN A 59 6.17 -24.52 30.83
CA ASN A 59 4.79 -24.42 31.29
C ASN A 59 4.29 -22.96 31.29
N ILE A 60 5.04 -22.01 31.86
CA ILE A 60 4.62 -20.60 31.86
C ILE A 60 4.57 -20.03 30.43
N ALA A 61 5.49 -20.45 29.55
CA ALA A 61 5.48 -20.04 28.14
C ALA A 61 4.27 -20.58 27.35
N GLU A 62 3.74 -21.74 27.74
CA GLU A 62 2.48 -22.29 27.22
C GLU A 62 1.25 -21.61 27.87
N GLU A 63 1.33 -21.28 29.17
CA GLU A 63 0.31 -20.52 29.93
C GLU A 63 0.24 -19.02 29.52
N LEU A 64 1.23 -18.48 28.80
CA LEU A 64 1.38 -17.03 28.53
C LEU A 64 0.11 -16.35 27.97
N PRO A 65 -0.55 -16.87 26.90
CA PRO A 65 -1.77 -16.26 26.36
C PRO A 65 -2.87 -16.11 27.42
N ASP A 66 -3.12 -17.15 28.22
CA ASP A 66 -4.13 -17.15 29.28
C ASP A 66 -3.78 -16.20 30.44
N LEU A 67 -2.50 -16.15 30.82
CA LEU A 67 -1.99 -15.25 31.85
C LEU A 67 -2.08 -13.78 31.44
N CYS A 68 -1.83 -13.49 30.17
CA CYS A 68 -2.05 -12.17 29.56
C CYS A 68 -3.55 -11.85 29.52
N ARG A 69 -4.36 -12.74 28.96
CA ARG A 69 -5.83 -12.64 28.84
C ARG A 69 -6.49 -12.30 30.18
N GLY A 70 -6.14 -13.05 31.22
CA GLY A 70 -6.68 -12.90 32.58
C GLY A 70 -6.02 -11.83 33.46
N LEU A 71 -5.02 -11.08 32.97
CA LEU A 71 -4.21 -10.12 33.74
C LEU A 71 -3.46 -10.70 34.97
N SER A 72 -3.37 -12.03 35.10
CA SER A 72 -2.71 -12.73 36.21
C SER A 72 -1.20 -12.94 36.02
N LEU A 73 -0.66 -12.57 34.86
CA LEU A 73 0.74 -12.77 34.47
C LEU A 73 1.77 -12.27 35.50
N ARG A 74 1.62 -11.06 36.04
CA ARG A 74 2.60 -10.49 36.99
C ARG A 74 2.70 -11.35 38.25
N GLN A 75 1.58 -11.66 38.87
CA GLN A 75 1.49 -12.56 40.04
C GLN A 75 2.13 -13.93 39.78
N ARG A 76 1.89 -14.51 38.59
CA ARG A 76 2.43 -15.82 38.19
C ARG A 76 3.95 -15.83 38.04
N LEU A 77 4.53 -14.73 37.55
CA LEU A 77 5.97 -14.54 37.35
C LEU A 77 6.70 -14.08 38.63
N ASP A 78 6.05 -13.27 39.47
CA ASP A 78 6.57 -12.89 40.80
C ASP A 78 6.69 -14.12 41.72
N ALA A 79 5.79 -15.09 41.60
CA ALA A 79 5.83 -16.37 42.29
C ALA A 79 6.78 -17.41 41.64
N MET A 80 7.41 -17.11 40.50
CA MET A 80 8.31 -18.04 39.82
C MET A 80 9.63 -18.20 40.61
N PRO A 81 10.11 -19.43 40.87
CA PRO A 81 11.40 -19.64 41.51
C PRO A 81 12.54 -19.14 40.61
N ILE A 82 13.59 -18.60 41.23
CA ILE A 82 14.83 -18.25 40.53
C ILE A 82 15.52 -19.57 40.12
N LEU A 83 15.61 -19.82 38.82
CA LEU A 83 16.40 -20.93 38.28
C LEU A 83 17.75 -20.41 37.78
N PRO A 84 18.89 -21.04 38.16
CA PRO A 84 20.19 -20.64 37.66
C PRO A 84 20.30 -20.96 36.16
N ALA A 85 20.88 -20.06 35.38
CA ALA A 85 21.11 -20.27 33.94
C ALA A 85 22.60 -20.42 33.59
N ASP A 86 23.44 -20.77 34.56
CA ASP A 86 24.87 -20.98 34.34
C ASP A 86 25.15 -22.28 33.57
N VAL A 87 26.40 -22.42 33.08
CA VAL A 87 26.84 -23.55 32.23
C VAL A 87 26.67 -24.93 32.88
N LYS A 88 26.72 -25.04 34.21
CA LYS A 88 26.52 -26.33 34.92
C LYS A 88 25.05 -26.71 35.02
N SER A 89 24.17 -25.70 35.07
CA SER A 89 22.74 -25.88 35.34
C SER A 89 21.94 -26.04 34.04
N LEU A 90 22.21 -25.19 33.04
CA LEU A 90 21.54 -25.20 31.74
C LEU A 90 22.56 -25.49 30.62
N PRO A 91 22.45 -26.58 29.83
CA PRO A 91 23.37 -26.88 28.73
C PRO A 91 23.35 -25.83 27.61
N ASP A 92 24.50 -25.55 26.97
CA ASP A 92 24.60 -24.52 25.93
C ASP A 92 23.60 -24.65 24.75
N PRO A 93 23.29 -25.85 24.21
CA PRO A 93 22.28 -25.99 23.15
C PRO A 93 20.86 -25.50 23.55
N MET A 94 20.56 -25.40 24.84
CA MET A 94 19.25 -24.97 25.35
C MET A 94 19.12 -23.45 25.49
N VAL A 95 20.23 -22.71 25.40
CA VAL A 95 20.30 -21.28 25.80
C VAL A 95 19.46 -20.38 24.88
N LEU A 96 19.38 -20.68 23.58
CA LEU A 96 18.51 -19.93 22.65
C LEU A 96 17.02 -20.07 22.98
N ARG A 97 16.55 -21.27 23.35
CA ARG A 97 15.17 -21.48 23.82
C ARG A 97 14.91 -20.73 25.13
N ALA A 98 15.84 -20.84 26.09
CA ALA A 98 15.73 -20.14 27.36
C ALA A 98 15.70 -18.60 27.18
N SER A 99 16.48 -18.07 26.23
CA SER A 99 16.49 -16.65 25.86
C SER A 99 15.15 -16.19 25.30
N ALA A 100 14.56 -16.97 24.37
CA ALA A 100 13.24 -16.69 23.82
C ALA A 100 12.17 -16.65 24.92
N ILE A 101 12.17 -17.62 25.83
CA ILE A 101 11.20 -17.70 26.94
C ILE A 101 11.38 -16.54 27.95
N ILE A 102 12.60 -16.31 28.44
CA ILE A 102 12.83 -15.31 29.50
C ILE A 102 12.66 -13.88 28.97
N SER A 103 13.05 -13.61 27.71
CA SER A 103 12.77 -12.30 27.10
C SER A 103 11.28 -12.07 26.85
N ALA A 104 10.52 -13.12 26.48
CA ALA A 104 9.06 -13.06 26.40
C ALA A 104 8.47 -12.63 27.75
N PHE A 105 8.83 -13.31 28.84
CA PHE A 105 8.36 -12.98 30.19
C PHE A 105 8.69 -11.53 30.58
N ALA A 106 9.91 -11.07 30.29
CA ALA A 106 10.32 -9.70 30.60
C ALA A 106 9.49 -8.65 29.85
N HIS A 107 9.25 -8.84 28.55
CA HIS A 107 8.48 -7.88 27.75
C HIS A 107 6.98 -7.94 28.05
N THR A 108 6.38 -9.12 28.20
CA THR A 108 4.95 -9.22 28.56
C THR A 108 4.70 -8.69 29.98
N TYR A 109 5.53 -9.02 30.98
CA TYR A 109 5.44 -8.45 32.34
C TYR A 109 5.51 -6.91 32.33
N TYR A 110 6.34 -6.32 31.46
CA TYR A 110 6.46 -4.88 31.30
C TYR A 110 5.21 -4.24 30.70
N TYR A 111 4.70 -4.79 29.58
CA TYR A 111 3.62 -4.19 28.77
C TYR A 111 2.18 -4.61 29.12
N ILE A 112 1.97 -5.67 29.91
CA ILE A 112 0.63 -6.24 30.17
C ILE A 112 -0.32 -5.34 30.98
N ASP A 113 0.19 -4.31 31.65
CA ASP A 113 -0.57 -3.50 32.61
C ASP A 113 -0.84 -2.06 32.09
N ALA A 114 -1.60 -1.27 32.84
CA ALA A 114 -1.78 0.16 32.65
C ALA A 114 -0.45 0.91 32.77
N GLU A 115 0.37 0.54 33.75
CA GLU A 115 1.66 1.18 34.05
C GLU A 115 2.83 0.18 34.00
N PRO A 116 3.99 0.58 33.43
CA PRO A 116 5.19 -0.25 33.44
C PRO A 116 5.70 -0.45 34.88
N PRO A 117 6.33 -1.58 35.19
CA PRO A 117 6.82 -1.88 36.52
C PRO A 117 8.10 -1.07 36.80
N SER A 118 8.39 -0.83 38.09
CA SER A 118 9.62 -0.15 38.50
C SER A 118 10.88 -1.02 38.31
N THR A 119 10.75 -2.35 38.41
CA THR A 119 11.80 -3.35 38.23
C THR A 119 11.19 -4.66 37.72
N LEU A 120 12.00 -5.53 37.12
CA LEU A 120 11.62 -6.92 36.82
C LEU A 120 11.89 -7.83 38.04
N PRO A 121 11.12 -8.90 38.25
CA PRO A 121 11.34 -9.82 39.35
C PRO A 121 12.69 -10.56 39.18
N PRO A 122 13.42 -10.88 40.29
CA PRO A 122 14.71 -11.55 40.22
C PRO A 122 14.71 -12.91 39.51
N SER A 123 13.53 -13.56 39.46
CA SER A 123 13.27 -14.82 38.74
C SER A 123 13.38 -14.70 37.22
N ILE A 124 13.23 -13.48 36.67
CA ILE A 124 13.45 -13.14 35.26
C ILE A 124 14.83 -12.51 35.10
N GLU A 125 15.12 -11.47 35.89
CA GLU A 125 16.29 -10.60 35.66
C GLU A 125 17.62 -11.36 35.75
N GLN A 126 17.84 -12.14 36.82
CA GLN A 126 19.10 -12.86 37.04
C GLN A 126 19.41 -13.92 35.95
N PRO A 127 18.50 -14.84 35.60
CA PRO A 127 18.77 -15.78 34.50
C PRO A 127 18.89 -15.06 33.15
N TRP A 128 18.20 -13.94 32.93
CA TRP A 128 18.31 -13.22 31.65
C TRP A 128 19.69 -12.61 31.42
N GLU A 129 20.29 -12.01 32.45
CA GLU A 129 21.67 -11.50 32.40
C GLU A 129 22.70 -12.61 32.15
N GLU A 130 22.53 -13.76 32.79
CA GLU A 130 23.36 -14.94 32.60
C GLU A 130 23.25 -15.49 31.17
N ILE A 131 22.02 -15.66 30.66
CA ILE A 131 21.73 -16.09 29.28
C ILE A 131 22.33 -15.10 28.27
N ALA A 132 22.15 -13.79 28.49
CA ALA A 132 22.67 -12.75 27.62
C ALA A 132 24.20 -12.83 27.50
N ARG A 133 24.91 -13.05 28.62
CA ARG A 133 26.37 -13.23 28.64
C ARG A 133 26.80 -14.48 27.87
N ARG A 134 26.07 -15.60 28.01
CA ARG A 134 26.33 -16.86 27.30
C ARG A 134 26.04 -16.77 25.80
N LEU A 135 25.10 -15.91 25.39
CA LEU A 135 24.86 -15.55 23.99
C LEU A 135 25.77 -14.39 23.50
N HIS A 136 26.79 -14.01 24.28
CA HIS A 136 27.73 -12.92 23.98
C HIS A 136 27.07 -11.57 23.66
N ARG A 137 25.88 -11.31 24.21
CA ARG A 137 25.16 -10.05 24.07
C ARG A 137 25.75 -9.01 25.02
N LYS A 138 25.69 -7.73 24.64
CA LYS A 138 26.11 -6.59 25.49
C LYS A 138 25.32 -6.53 26.80
N GLU A 139 24.02 -6.78 26.72
CA GLU A 139 23.06 -6.71 27.82
C GLU A 139 21.88 -7.65 27.52
N ALA A 140 21.11 -7.99 28.56
CA ALA A 140 19.86 -8.71 28.45
C ALA A 140 18.78 -7.84 27.76
N HIS A 141 18.28 -8.33 26.62
CA HIS A 141 17.27 -7.68 25.79
C HIS A 141 16.57 -8.73 24.93
N MET A 142 15.35 -8.43 24.46
CA MET A 142 14.68 -9.23 23.42
C MET A 142 15.28 -8.85 22.06
N SER A 143 15.96 -9.80 21.43
CA SER A 143 16.48 -9.66 20.07
C SER A 143 15.46 -10.17 19.04
N TYR A 144 15.70 -9.85 17.77
CA TYR A 144 14.91 -10.37 16.65
C TYR A 144 14.93 -11.92 16.57
N ILE A 145 16.00 -12.55 17.08
CA ILE A 145 16.11 -14.00 17.18
C ILE A 145 15.11 -14.57 18.19
N ASP A 146 14.99 -13.92 19.35
CA ASP A 146 14.13 -14.38 20.44
C ASP A 146 12.65 -14.25 20.08
N MET A 147 12.27 -13.13 19.43
CA MET A 147 10.88 -12.84 19.07
C MET A 147 10.42 -13.63 17.83
N SER A 148 11.31 -13.86 16.85
CA SER A 148 10.94 -14.37 15.52
C SER A 148 11.82 -15.52 15.05
N THR A 149 13.12 -15.32 14.79
CA THR A 149 13.98 -16.31 14.08
C THR A 149 14.04 -17.69 14.76
N TYR A 150 13.86 -17.77 16.08
CA TYR A 150 13.87 -19.03 16.85
C TYR A 150 12.51 -19.38 17.50
N ASN A 151 11.48 -18.54 17.34
CA ASN A 151 10.17 -18.73 17.97
C ASN A 151 9.16 -19.45 17.04
N TRP A 152 9.51 -20.66 16.55
CA TRP A 152 8.63 -21.37 15.60
C TRP A 152 8.79 -22.89 15.60
N ARG A 153 7.73 -23.56 15.13
CA ARG A 153 7.67 -24.98 14.77
C ARG A 153 6.83 -25.17 13.51
N LEU A 154 7.03 -26.30 12.84
CA LEU A 154 6.24 -26.73 11.67
C LEU A 154 5.03 -27.55 12.12
N ILE A 155 3.93 -27.50 11.36
CA ILE A 155 2.79 -28.42 11.50
C ILE A 155 3.11 -29.73 10.77
N ASP A 156 3.47 -29.65 9.48
CA ASP A 156 3.99 -30.76 8.70
C ASP A 156 5.44 -30.46 8.25
N PRO A 157 6.44 -31.15 8.81
CA PRO A 157 7.83 -31.07 8.37
C PRO A 157 8.11 -31.67 6.98
N ASN A 158 7.19 -32.47 6.43
CA ASN A 158 7.37 -33.18 5.16
C ASN A 158 6.79 -32.44 3.95
N ASP A 159 6.18 -31.27 4.17
CA ASP A 159 5.61 -30.46 3.11
C ASP A 159 6.71 -29.99 2.13
N PRO A 160 6.47 -30.02 0.79
CA PRO A 160 7.46 -29.60 -0.21
C PRO A 160 7.88 -28.12 -0.13
N ASN A 161 7.09 -27.27 0.52
CA ASN A 161 7.45 -25.90 0.88
C ASN A 161 7.05 -25.62 2.34
N PRO A 162 7.88 -26.06 3.31
CA PRO A 162 7.47 -26.11 4.71
C PRO A 162 7.53 -24.76 5.42
N MET A 163 8.38 -23.82 4.96
CA MET A 163 8.66 -22.54 5.63
C MET A 163 7.65 -21.43 5.32
N ARG A 164 6.36 -21.79 5.25
CA ARG A 164 5.25 -20.88 4.92
C ARG A 164 4.38 -20.56 6.14
N VAL A 165 3.85 -19.34 6.23
CA VAL A 165 2.95 -18.85 7.32
C VAL A 165 1.85 -19.84 7.70
N GLU A 166 1.28 -20.52 6.71
CA GLU A 166 0.19 -21.47 6.88
C GLU A 166 0.62 -22.72 7.66
N ASN A 167 1.88 -23.15 7.47
CA ASN A 167 2.52 -24.32 8.10
C ASN A 167 3.33 -23.97 9.36
N LEU A 168 3.48 -22.68 9.69
CA LEU A 168 4.21 -22.21 10.86
C LEU A 168 3.28 -22.01 12.06
N ARG A 169 3.76 -22.38 13.25
CA ARG A 169 3.17 -22.02 14.55
C ARG A 169 4.27 -21.54 15.49
N LEU A 170 3.94 -20.61 16.37
CA LEU A 170 4.88 -20.11 17.37
C LEU A 170 5.14 -21.17 18.44
N LEU A 171 6.32 -21.10 19.06
CA LEU A 171 6.66 -21.90 20.24
C LEU A 171 6.23 -21.22 21.54
N ILE A 172 6.23 -19.89 21.53
CA ILE A 172 5.94 -19.00 22.65
C ILE A 172 4.99 -17.94 22.10
N PRO A 173 3.68 -18.20 22.07
CA PRO A 173 2.67 -17.17 21.83
C PRO A 173 2.54 -16.27 23.06
N TYR A 174 2.47 -14.96 22.85
CA TYR A 174 2.29 -13.94 23.90
C TYR A 174 0.80 -13.68 24.17
N TRP A 175 -0.03 -13.71 23.11
CA TRP A 175 -1.46 -13.41 23.13
C TRP A 175 -2.31 -14.52 22.52
N GLY A 176 -1.71 -15.32 21.62
CA GLY A 176 -2.38 -16.45 20.95
C GLY A 176 -3.43 -16.05 19.92
N ASN A 177 -3.43 -14.79 19.48
CA ASN A 177 -4.31 -14.31 18.41
C ASN A 177 -3.72 -14.56 17.01
N GLU A 178 -4.52 -14.36 15.96
CA GLU A 178 -4.10 -14.62 14.58
C GLU A 178 -3.16 -13.54 14.05
N GLU A 179 -3.30 -12.27 14.48
CA GLU A 179 -2.36 -11.18 14.18
C GLU A 179 -0.93 -11.55 14.55
N GLU A 180 -0.74 -12.13 15.74
CA GLU A 180 0.53 -12.61 16.25
C GLU A 180 1.11 -13.68 15.33
N ARG A 181 0.32 -14.73 15.09
CA ARG A 181 0.72 -15.90 14.29
C ARG A 181 1.10 -15.49 12.87
N ILE A 182 0.30 -14.64 12.23
CA ILE A 182 0.48 -14.24 10.83
C ILE A 182 1.61 -13.22 10.71
N PHE A 183 1.69 -12.22 11.59
CA PHE A 183 2.74 -11.19 11.52
C PHE A 183 4.13 -11.80 11.78
N LEU A 184 4.30 -12.53 12.89
CA LEU A 184 5.59 -13.16 13.21
C LEU A 184 5.91 -14.29 12.23
N GLY A 185 4.93 -15.12 11.87
CA GLY A 185 5.07 -16.13 10.81
C GLY A 185 5.53 -15.55 9.47
N SER A 186 5.02 -14.37 9.08
CA SER A 186 5.43 -13.71 7.83
C SER A 186 6.86 -13.22 7.90
N THR A 187 7.34 -12.76 9.06
CA THR A 187 8.75 -12.39 9.24
C THR A 187 9.68 -13.60 9.18
N ILE A 188 9.25 -14.75 9.73
CA ILE A 188 9.97 -16.03 9.66
C ILE A 188 10.04 -16.52 8.21
N GLU A 189 8.92 -16.52 7.47
CA GLU A 189 8.87 -16.89 6.04
C GLU A 189 9.82 -16.00 5.21
N ILE A 190 9.76 -14.68 5.37
CA ILE A 190 10.67 -13.74 4.69
C ILE A 190 12.14 -14.08 5.01
N GLN A 191 12.48 -14.35 6.26
CA GLN A 191 13.85 -14.67 6.64
C GLN A 191 14.31 -16.01 6.05
N ALA A 192 13.48 -17.05 6.10
CA ALA A 192 13.77 -18.37 5.52
C ALA A 192 13.94 -18.30 4.00
N HIS A 193 13.01 -17.68 3.28
CA HIS A 193 13.06 -17.54 1.82
C HIS A 193 14.15 -16.56 1.33
N SER A 194 14.77 -15.78 2.24
CA SER A 194 15.93 -14.95 1.94
C SER A 194 17.28 -15.70 1.96
N THR A 195 17.29 -16.99 2.34
CA THR A 195 18.47 -17.86 2.39
C THR A 195 19.36 -17.83 1.14
N PRO A 196 18.83 -17.89 -0.11
CA PRO A 196 19.67 -17.89 -1.33
C PRO A 196 20.62 -16.69 -1.45
N LEU A 197 20.28 -15.55 -0.83
CA LEU A 197 21.10 -14.34 -0.86
C LEU A 197 22.47 -14.55 -0.20
N VAL A 198 22.56 -15.33 0.88
CA VAL A 198 23.84 -15.53 1.61
C VAL A 198 24.86 -16.20 0.69
N SER A 199 24.48 -17.31 0.08
CA SER A 199 25.33 -18.08 -0.81
C SER A 199 25.62 -17.34 -2.13
N ALA A 200 24.65 -16.58 -2.65
CA ALA A 200 24.84 -15.73 -3.83
C ALA A 200 25.83 -14.57 -3.58
N ILE A 201 25.75 -13.91 -2.42
CA ILE A 201 26.69 -12.83 -2.03
C ILE A 201 28.13 -13.35 -2.01
N VAL A 202 28.35 -14.53 -1.42
CA VAL A 202 29.69 -15.14 -1.35
C VAL A 202 30.21 -15.52 -2.73
N ARG A 203 29.41 -16.23 -3.55
CA ARG A 203 29.82 -16.62 -4.91
C ARG A 203 30.02 -15.43 -5.85
N ALA A 204 29.25 -14.35 -5.68
CA ALA A 204 29.46 -13.10 -6.40
C ALA A 204 30.82 -12.45 -6.08
N GLN A 205 31.27 -12.48 -4.82
CA GLN A 205 32.60 -12.01 -4.45
C GLN A 205 33.72 -12.88 -5.01
N GLU A 206 33.54 -14.20 -5.03
CA GLU A 206 34.50 -15.14 -5.64
C GLU A 206 34.59 -14.93 -7.16
N ALA A 207 33.45 -14.74 -7.84
CA ALA A 207 33.39 -14.43 -9.26
C ALA A 207 34.09 -13.10 -9.59
N ALA A 208 33.88 -12.05 -8.79
CA ALA A 208 34.60 -10.79 -8.93
C ALA A 208 36.13 -10.92 -8.67
N THR A 209 36.53 -11.75 -7.69
CA THR A 209 37.94 -11.96 -7.34
C THR A 209 38.69 -12.84 -8.35
N SER A 210 37.98 -13.79 -8.99
CA SER A 210 38.49 -14.70 -10.02
C SER A 210 38.36 -14.16 -11.45
N ASP A 211 37.85 -12.92 -11.60
CA ASP A 211 37.58 -12.27 -12.88
C ASP A 211 36.64 -13.05 -13.82
N ASN A 212 35.58 -13.61 -13.25
CA ASN A 212 34.56 -14.40 -13.94
C ASN A 212 33.21 -13.66 -13.98
N PRO A 213 32.97 -12.79 -15.00
CA PRO A 213 31.73 -12.03 -15.09
C PRO A 213 30.50 -12.92 -15.37
N GLN A 214 30.67 -14.11 -15.97
CA GLN A 214 29.57 -15.03 -16.28
C GLN A 214 28.97 -15.67 -15.02
N GLU A 215 29.81 -16.11 -14.07
CA GLU A 215 29.29 -16.62 -12.79
C GLU A 215 28.74 -15.46 -11.93
N LEU A 216 29.31 -14.25 -12.00
CA LEU A 216 28.72 -13.09 -11.31
C LEU A 216 27.32 -12.75 -11.86
N GLU A 217 27.09 -12.83 -13.17
CA GLU A 217 25.77 -12.64 -13.78
C GLU A 217 24.75 -13.64 -13.21
N LYS A 218 25.10 -14.92 -13.15
CA LYS A 218 24.26 -15.98 -12.59
C LYS A 218 23.90 -15.75 -11.12
N GLU A 219 24.84 -15.34 -10.28
CA GLU A 219 24.55 -15.07 -8.86
C GLU A 219 23.69 -13.81 -8.67
N LEU A 220 23.83 -12.79 -9.52
CA LEU A 220 22.93 -11.63 -9.52
C LEU A 220 21.50 -12.02 -9.98
N LEU A 221 21.34 -12.96 -10.91
CA LEU A 221 20.01 -13.52 -11.26
C LEU A 221 19.37 -14.22 -10.06
N VAL A 222 20.14 -15.01 -9.28
CA VAL A 222 19.65 -15.65 -8.05
C VAL A 222 19.18 -14.60 -7.02
N MET A 223 19.90 -13.48 -6.88
CA MET A 223 19.47 -12.37 -6.02
C MET A 223 18.18 -11.72 -6.51
N LEU A 224 18.07 -11.49 -7.83
CA LEU A 224 16.89 -10.87 -8.45
C LEU A 224 15.63 -11.73 -8.26
N ASP A 225 15.71 -13.03 -8.53
CA ASP A 225 14.58 -13.94 -8.33
C ASP A 225 14.19 -14.09 -6.86
N CYS A 226 15.16 -14.16 -5.95
CA CYS A 226 14.90 -14.17 -4.51
C CYS A 226 14.19 -12.88 -4.04
N LEU A 227 14.70 -11.70 -4.42
CA LEU A 227 14.07 -10.42 -4.08
C LEU A 227 12.64 -10.29 -4.63
N ASN A 228 12.41 -10.75 -5.86
CA ASN A 228 11.07 -10.78 -6.45
C ASN A 228 10.14 -11.73 -5.68
N HIS A 229 10.61 -12.92 -5.29
CA HIS A 229 9.83 -13.86 -4.47
C HIS A 229 9.46 -13.26 -3.10
N LEU A 230 10.42 -12.66 -2.40
CA LEU A 230 10.17 -11.99 -1.12
C LEU A 230 9.15 -10.84 -1.24
N THR A 231 9.21 -10.08 -2.34
CA THR A 231 8.35 -8.91 -2.59
C THR A 231 6.93 -9.28 -2.97
N PHE A 232 6.74 -10.31 -3.80
CA PHE A 232 5.45 -10.66 -4.42
C PHE A 232 4.79 -11.93 -3.87
N VAL A 233 5.48 -12.72 -3.03
CA VAL A 233 4.93 -13.94 -2.40
C VAL A 233 4.88 -13.83 -0.89
N CYS A 234 5.99 -13.47 -0.24
CA CYS A 234 6.08 -13.48 1.23
C CYS A 234 5.52 -12.19 1.86
N LEU A 235 5.98 -11.01 1.43
CA LEU A 235 5.56 -9.70 1.96
C LEU A 235 4.05 -9.41 1.85
N PRO A 236 3.31 -9.87 0.83
CA PRO A 236 1.86 -9.67 0.75
C PRO A 236 1.07 -10.27 1.92
N LYS A 237 1.55 -11.33 2.59
CA LYS A 237 0.80 -12.14 3.57
C LYS A 237 0.30 -11.45 4.84
N VAL A 238 0.82 -10.27 5.21
CA VAL A 238 0.22 -9.44 6.28
C VAL A 238 -0.91 -8.59 5.68
N ILE A 239 -2.15 -9.09 5.68
CA ILE A 239 -3.26 -8.51 4.90
C ILE A 239 -4.26 -7.77 5.82
N PRO A 240 -4.51 -6.46 5.62
CA PRO A 240 -5.48 -5.69 6.43
C PRO A 240 -6.95 -5.81 5.95
N ASN A 241 -7.27 -6.81 5.12
CA ASN A 241 -8.62 -7.11 4.65
C ASN A 241 -9.23 -8.24 5.49
N SER A 242 -10.32 -7.97 6.20
CA SER A 242 -11.00 -8.88 7.14
C SER A 242 -11.59 -10.13 6.50
N ARG A 243 -11.70 -10.19 5.16
CA ARG A 243 -12.12 -11.38 4.42
C ARG A 243 -10.96 -12.35 4.13
N SER A 244 -9.72 -11.96 4.40
CA SER A 244 -8.55 -12.80 4.11
C SER A 244 -8.33 -13.85 5.20
N THR A 245 -7.93 -15.07 4.80
CA THR A 245 -7.43 -16.10 5.73
C THR A 245 -6.08 -15.75 6.37
N LEU A 246 -5.44 -14.66 5.90
CA LEU A 246 -4.24 -14.06 6.48
C LEU A 246 -4.52 -12.62 6.95
N PHE A 247 -5.74 -12.38 7.46
CA PHE A 247 -6.10 -11.09 8.04
C PHE A 247 -5.23 -10.77 9.26
N VAL A 248 -4.72 -9.54 9.31
CA VAL A 248 -4.02 -8.98 10.46
C VAL A 248 -4.66 -7.63 10.74
N ASP A 249 -5.48 -7.53 11.77
CA ASP A 249 -6.13 -6.27 12.09
C ASP A 249 -5.12 -5.21 12.55
N PRO A 250 -5.08 -4.00 11.94
CA PRO A 250 -4.11 -2.97 12.32
C PRO A 250 -4.23 -2.47 13.76
N VAL A 251 -5.41 -2.54 14.38
CA VAL A 251 -5.67 -2.05 15.75
C VAL A 251 -5.36 -3.14 16.77
N VAL A 252 -5.76 -4.40 16.51
CA VAL A 252 -5.34 -5.54 17.35
C VAL A 252 -3.81 -5.64 17.35
N TRP A 253 -3.17 -5.60 16.18
CA TRP A 253 -1.71 -5.61 16.05
C TRP A 253 -1.06 -4.44 16.81
N ALA A 254 -1.62 -3.23 16.72
CA ALA A 254 -1.12 -2.04 17.40
C ALA A 254 -1.15 -2.14 18.93
N LYS A 255 -2.16 -2.83 19.50
CA LYS A 255 -2.35 -3.00 20.95
C LYS A 255 -1.63 -4.22 21.53
N THR A 256 -1.32 -5.24 20.72
CA THR A 256 -0.78 -6.53 21.18
C THR A 256 0.69 -6.73 20.82
N ILE A 257 1.03 -6.80 19.52
CA ILE A 257 2.36 -7.18 19.03
C ILE A 257 3.28 -5.98 18.87
N ALA A 258 2.74 -4.89 18.35
CA ALA A 258 3.49 -3.68 18.08
C ALA A 258 4.21 -3.08 19.32
N PRO A 259 3.67 -3.14 20.56
CA PRO A 259 4.37 -2.68 21.75
C PRO A 259 5.62 -3.50 22.10
N LEU A 260 5.61 -4.82 21.87
CA LEU A 260 6.72 -5.72 22.21
C LEU A 260 7.99 -5.40 21.42
N SER A 261 7.86 -4.72 20.27
CA SER A 261 8.98 -4.21 19.47
C SER A 261 9.73 -3.03 20.09
N VAL A 262 9.20 -2.43 21.17
CA VAL A 262 9.85 -1.34 21.91
C VAL A 262 10.77 -1.94 23.00
N PRO A 263 12.04 -1.53 23.10
CA PRO A 263 12.94 -1.98 24.16
C PRO A 263 12.49 -1.49 25.54
N ILE A 264 12.45 -2.40 26.52
CA ILE A 264 12.17 -2.06 27.92
C ILE A 264 13.39 -1.48 28.65
N ARG A 265 14.61 -1.69 28.10
CA ARG A 265 15.87 -1.11 28.60
C ARG A 265 16.32 0.07 27.74
N LYS A 266 16.77 1.15 28.39
CA LYS A 266 17.15 2.40 27.70
C LYS A 266 18.42 2.21 26.87
N GLY A 267 18.28 2.31 25.55
CA GLY A 267 19.40 2.22 24.60
C GLY A 267 19.75 0.79 24.17
N ALA A 268 18.95 -0.20 24.55
CA ALA A 268 18.98 -1.52 23.93
C ALA A 268 18.31 -1.49 22.54
N ALA A 269 18.77 -2.33 21.62
CA ALA A 269 18.11 -2.51 20.33
C ALA A 269 16.80 -3.30 20.48
N GLY A 270 15.78 -2.92 19.70
CA GLY A 270 14.49 -3.63 19.66
C GLY A 270 14.46 -4.70 18.56
N PRO A 271 13.53 -5.67 18.63
CA PRO A 271 13.30 -6.67 17.58
C PRO A 271 12.52 -6.05 16.40
N VAL A 272 13.04 -4.97 15.82
CA VAL A 272 12.44 -4.21 14.71
C VAL A 272 12.86 -4.75 13.35
N GLY A 273 12.13 -4.43 12.27
CA GLY A 273 12.48 -4.87 10.90
C GLY A 273 13.85 -4.40 10.39
N ALA A 274 14.47 -3.39 11.02
CA ALA A 274 15.86 -3.04 10.75
C ALA A 274 16.85 -4.14 11.19
N ALA A 275 16.47 -5.02 12.11
CA ALA A 275 17.30 -6.11 12.61
C ALA A 275 17.33 -7.36 11.68
N THR A 276 16.56 -7.39 10.59
CA THR A 276 16.52 -8.53 9.66
C THR A 276 17.88 -8.73 8.95
N ALA A 277 18.57 -9.82 9.30
CA ALA A 277 19.96 -10.09 8.91
C ALA A 277 20.23 -10.10 7.41
N SER A 278 19.33 -10.65 6.59
CA SER A 278 19.48 -10.69 5.13
C SER A 278 19.43 -9.31 4.47
N LEU A 279 18.62 -8.39 5.01
CA LEU A 279 18.60 -7.00 4.54
C LEU A 279 19.91 -6.29 4.90
N GLN A 280 20.53 -6.66 6.04
CA GLN A 280 21.82 -6.13 6.46
C GLN A 280 23.00 -6.70 5.64
N ALA A 281 22.89 -7.96 5.19
CA ALA A 281 23.79 -8.56 4.20
C ALA A 281 23.72 -7.83 2.85
N LEU A 282 22.50 -7.56 2.34
CA LEU A 282 22.29 -6.80 1.11
C LEU A 282 22.83 -5.36 1.21
N ASP A 283 22.55 -4.64 2.31
CA ASP A 283 23.10 -3.31 2.57
C ASP A 283 24.65 -3.29 2.56
N ALA A 284 25.28 -4.39 2.99
CA ALA A 284 26.73 -4.56 2.96
C ALA A 284 27.25 -4.88 1.54
N PHE A 285 26.59 -5.78 0.82
CA PHE A 285 26.98 -6.21 -0.54
C PHE A 285 26.75 -5.12 -1.60
N LEU A 286 25.64 -4.39 -1.52
CA LEU A 286 25.27 -3.30 -2.43
C LEU A 286 25.96 -1.97 -2.08
N GLU A 287 26.73 -1.94 -0.98
CA GLU A 287 27.43 -0.74 -0.48
C GLU A 287 26.50 0.47 -0.28
N ARG A 288 25.49 0.32 0.60
CA ARG A 288 24.55 1.41 0.97
C ARG A 288 25.32 2.69 1.31
N GLY A 289 25.05 3.76 0.56
CA GLY A 289 25.90 4.95 0.52
C GLY A 289 25.72 5.92 1.70
N SER A 290 24.60 5.83 2.44
CA SER A 290 24.30 6.70 3.57
C SER A 290 23.42 6.03 4.63
N TYR A 291 23.41 6.61 5.83
CA TYR A 291 22.64 6.19 7.01
C TYR A 291 22.18 7.44 7.81
N ALA A 292 21.84 8.53 7.12
CA ALA A 292 21.51 9.83 7.71
C ALA A 292 20.07 9.92 8.24
N SER A 293 19.14 9.21 7.61
CA SER A 293 17.77 8.98 8.06
C SER A 293 17.74 8.30 9.42
N ASP A 294 16.65 8.46 10.18
CA ASP A 294 16.54 7.86 11.52
C ASP A 294 16.46 6.34 11.45
N ILE A 295 15.83 5.78 10.40
CA ILE A 295 15.87 4.34 10.08
C ILE A 295 17.30 3.89 9.68
N GLY A 296 18.11 4.76 9.08
CA GLY A 296 19.52 4.53 8.81
C GLY A 296 20.36 4.47 10.08
N LYS A 297 20.17 5.43 11.00
CA LYS A 297 20.81 5.41 12.33
C LYS A 297 20.41 4.15 13.11
N GLU A 298 19.12 3.78 13.10
CA GLU A 298 18.62 2.55 13.70
C GLU A 298 19.28 1.29 13.08
N SER A 299 19.45 1.27 11.75
CA SER A 299 20.16 0.19 11.04
C SER A 299 21.63 0.06 11.48
N ILE A 300 22.29 1.14 11.91
CA ILE A 300 23.63 1.08 12.51
C ILE A 300 23.54 0.60 13.95
N HIS A 301 22.61 1.15 14.74
CA HIS A 301 22.43 0.80 16.14
C HIS A 301 22.23 -0.71 16.34
N VAL A 302 21.26 -1.32 15.64
CA VAL A 302 20.95 -2.76 15.77
C VAL A 302 22.14 -3.67 15.39
N ARG A 303 23.03 -3.23 14.48
CA ARG A 303 24.22 -4.01 14.11
C ARG A 303 25.18 -4.24 15.26
N GLU A 304 25.23 -3.32 16.22
CA GLU A 304 26.08 -3.47 17.40
C GLU A 304 25.58 -4.50 18.40
N TRP A 305 24.36 -5.03 18.20
CA TRP A 305 23.71 -6.02 19.06
C TRP A 305 23.59 -7.39 18.39
N PHE A 306 24.07 -7.54 17.15
CA PHE A 306 24.01 -8.81 16.44
C PHE A 306 24.95 -9.88 17.01
N PRO A 307 24.59 -11.17 16.87
CA PRO A 307 25.49 -12.27 17.18
C PRO A 307 26.80 -12.19 16.40
N LYS A 308 27.86 -12.76 16.99
CA LYS A 308 29.22 -12.69 16.45
C LYS A 308 29.33 -13.10 14.98
N HIS A 309 28.73 -14.22 14.58
CA HIS A 309 28.83 -14.72 13.21
C HIS A 309 28.17 -13.79 12.18
N TRP A 310 27.08 -13.11 12.54
CA TRP A 310 26.43 -12.12 11.68
C TRP A 310 27.32 -10.88 11.53
N ALA A 311 27.84 -10.35 12.65
CA ALA A 311 28.71 -9.18 12.65
C ALA A 311 30.01 -9.42 11.86
N ASP A 312 30.68 -10.55 12.07
CA ASP A 312 31.89 -10.95 11.32
C ASP A 312 31.59 -11.08 9.82
N PHE A 313 30.47 -11.71 9.45
CA PHE A 313 30.07 -11.89 8.04
C PHE A 313 29.81 -10.55 7.34
N PHE A 314 29.04 -9.64 7.96
CA PHE A 314 28.78 -8.32 7.37
C PHE A 314 30.04 -7.45 7.24
N LEU A 315 31.04 -7.65 8.10
CA LEU A 315 32.35 -7.00 7.98
C LEU A 315 33.18 -7.59 6.84
N ALA A 316 33.13 -8.91 6.62
CA ALA A 316 33.81 -9.61 5.53
C ALA A 316 33.19 -9.29 4.15
N VAL A 317 31.85 -9.23 4.06
CA VAL A 317 31.14 -8.81 2.83
C VAL A 317 31.59 -7.41 2.37
N LYS A 318 31.98 -6.51 3.28
CA LYS A 318 32.50 -5.18 2.93
C LYS A 318 33.96 -5.14 2.47
N GLN A 319 34.70 -6.26 2.52
CA GLN A 319 36.13 -6.29 2.13
C GLN A 319 36.33 -6.49 0.62
N ILE A 320 35.37 -7.08 -0.09
CA ILE A 320 35.47 -7.37 -1.53
C ILE A 320 34.29 -6.71 -2.26
N SER A 321 34.59 -5.63 -2.97
CA SER A 321 33.60 -4.78 -3.64
C SER A 321 33.22 -5.33 -5.03
N VAL A 322 32.11 -6.07 -5.08
CA VAL A 322 31.43 -6.42 -6.34
C VAL A 322 30.94 -5.16 -7.09
N PRO A 323 30.37 -4.12 -6.45
CA PRO A 323 29.95 -2.91 -7.15
C PRO A 323 31.11 -2.20 -7.86
N ASN A 324 32.31 -2.18 -7.26
CA ASN A 324 33.53 -1.66 -7.89
C ASN A 324 34.05 -2.55 -9.01
N TYR A 325 34.03 -3.89 -8.87
CA TYR A 325 34.38 -4.81 -9.97
C TYR A 325 33.52 -4.55 -11.21
N ILE A 326 32.19 -4.48 -11.04
CA ILE A 326 31.24 -4.20 -12.12
C ILE A 326 31.54 -2.85 -12.78
N ARG A 327 31.78 -1.80 -11.98
CA ARG A 327 32.19 -0.46 -12.45
C ARG A 327 33.49 -0.51 -13.27
N GLN A 328 34.50 -1.24 -12.81
CA GLN A 328 35.81 -1.34 -13.48
C GLN A 328 35.74 -2.14 -14.78
N LYS A 329 34.95 -3.20 -14.82
CA LYS A 329 34.76 -4.03 -16.02
C LYS A 329 33.85 -3.37 -17.06
N ASN A 330 32.91 -2.53 -16.61
CA ASN A 330 31.99 -1.77 -17.46
C ASN A 330 31.25 -2.63 -18.51
N ILE A 331 30.92 -3.87 -18.13
CA ILE A 331 30.13 -4.79 -18.97
C ILE A 331 28.67 -4.31 -18.90
N PRO A 332 28.02 -3.95 -20.03
CA PRO A 332 26.70 -3.33 -19.99
C PRO A 332 25.63 -4.20 -19.33
N GLY A 333 25.53 -5.47 -19.72
CA GLY A 333 24.54 -6.41 -19.14
C GLY A 333 24.74 -6.67 -17.66
N LEU A 334 25.99 -6.75 -17.20
CA LEU A 334 26.34 -6.99 -15.79
C LEU A 334 26.05 -5.76 -14.93
N THR A 335 26.42 -4.57 -15.44
CA THR A 335 26.04 -3.28 -14.83
C THR A 335 24.53 -3.15 -14.75
N ARG A 336 23.81 -3.61 -15.79
CA ARG A 336 22.36 -3.52 -15.84
C ARG A 336 21.70 -4.46 -14.83
N LEU A 337 22.06 -5.74 -14.85
CA LEU A 337 21.49 -6.73 -13.93
C LEU A 337 21.72 -6.34 -12.46
N PHE A 338 22.86 -5.74 -12.12
CA PHE A 338 23.09 -5.18 -10.79
C PHE A 338 22.14 -4.01 -10.45
N GLN A 339 21.83 -3.13 -11.41
CA GLN A 339 20.80 -2.09 -11.21
C GLN A 339 19.41 -2.70 -11.01
N ASP A 340 19.10 -3.79 -11.71
CA ASP A 340 17.81 -4.46 -11.59
C ASP A 340 17.68 -5.19 -10.23
N VAL A 341 18.76 -5.80 -9.71
CA VAL A 341 18.84 -6.29 -8.31
C VAL A 341 18.66 -5.14 -7.30
N LEU A 342 19.36 -4.01 -7.49
CA LEU A 342 19.21 -2.85 -6.62
C LEU A 342 17.78 -2.29 -6.64
N TYR A 343 17.11 -2.28 -7.79
CA TYR A 343 15.72 -1.85 -7.91
C TYR A 343 14.73 -2.88 -7.33
N ALA A 344 14.97 -4.18 -7.49
CA ALA A 344 14.15 -5.21 -6.85
C ALA A 344 14.22 -5.12 -5.31
N TYR A 345 15.35 -4.68 -4.75
CA TYR A 345 15.48 -4.41 -3.32
C TYR A 345 14.93 -3.05 -2.89
N ALA A 346 15.45 -1.96 -3.49
CA ALA A 346 15.25 -0.58 -3.03
C ALA A 346 14.40 0.29 -3.99
N GLY A 347 13.77 -0.29 -5.02
CA GLY A 347 12.87 0.41 -5.93
C GLY A 347 11.53 0.75 -5.28
N GLU A 348 10.78 1.66 -5.89
CA GLU A 348 9.40 2.01 -5.48
C GLU A 348 8.47 0.78 -5.53
N ASN A 349 8.67 -0.09 -6.53
CA ASN A 349 7.98 -1.37 -6.65
C ASN A 349 8.76 -2.56 -6.08
N GLY A 350 9.99 -2.35 -5.60
CA GLY A 350 10.81 -3.38 -4.96
C GLY A 350 10.44 -3.60 -3.50
N PHE A 351 11.15 -4.52 -2.85
CA PHE A 351 10.88 -4.96 -1.47
C PHE A 351 10.68 -3.80 -0.49
N LEU A 352 11.62 -2.85 -0.43
CA LEU A 352 11.54 -1.72 0.50
C LEU A 352 10.45 -0.71 0.15
N GLY A 353 10.14 -0.50 -1.14
CA GLY A 353 9.05 0.38 -1.56
C GLY A 353 7.67 -0.19 -1.23
N ARG A 354 7.47 -1.49 -1.51
CA ARG A 354 6.25 -2.22 -1.13
C ARG A 354 6.10 -2.35 0.39
N HIS A 355 7.20 -2.59 1.10
CA HIS A 355 7.22 -2.59 2.57
C HIS A 355 6.85 -1.21 3.12
N ARG A 356 7.39 -0.12 2.58
CA ARG A 356 7.03 1.25 2.98
C ARG A 356 5.51 1.48 2.88
N LEU A 357 4.90 1.19 1.74
CA LEU A 357 3.46 1.38 1.53
C LEU A 357 2.61 0.58 2.54
N LYS A 358 2.97 -0.69 2.79
CA LYS A 358 2.29 -1.52 3.79
C LYS A 358 2.49 -0.99 5.21
N ALA A 359 3.73 -0.67 5.58
CA ALA A 359 4.06 -0.16 6.90
C ALA A 359 3.39 1.19 7.19
N ALA A 360 3.29 2.10 6.21
CA ALA A 360 2.65 3.40 6.38
C ALA A 360 1.20 3.27 6.84
N GLY A 361 0.40 2.40 6.22
CA GLY A 361 -1.01 2.20 6.58
C GLY A 361 -1.23 1.57 7.96
N TYR A 362 -0.43 0.56 8.32
CA TYR A 362 -0.45 -0.03 9.66
C TYR A 362 0.01 0.97 10.73
N ILE A 363 1.05 1.76 10.46
CA ILE A 363 1.61 2.72 11.42
C ILE A 363 0.68 3.91 11.63
N GLU A 364 0.07 4.46 10.57
CA GLU A 364 -0.95 5.52 10.72
C GLU A 364 -2.11 5.02 11.59
N THR A 365 -2.69 3.86 11.24
CA THR A 365 -3.81 3.29 12.01
C THR A 365 -3.41 3.02 13.46
N ALA A 366 -2.19 2.52 13.70
CA ALA A 366 -1.66 2.27 15.03
C ALA A 366 -1.52 3.55 15.88
N PHE A 367 -0.94 4.63 15.34
CA PHE A 367 -0.82 5.88 16.09
C PHE A 367 -2.20 6.55 16.30
N LYS A 368 -3.12 6.49 15.32
CA LYS A 368 -4.50 6.95 15.49
C LYS A 368 -5.29 6.15 16.54
N SER A 369 -4.95 4.87 16.74
CA SER A 369 -5.50 3.98 17.79
C SER A 369 -4.70 3.96 19.10
N GLY A 370 -3.80 4.92 19.33
CA GLY A 370 -3.16 5.15 20.63
C GLY A 370 -1.78 4.54 20.83
N ARG A 371 -1.13 4.04 19.78
CA ARG A 371 0.31 3.72 19.83
C ARG A 371 1.12 5.01 19.95
N SER A 372 1.96 5.12 20.99
CA SER A 372 2.76 6.31 21.28
C SER A 372 4.25 6.21 20.89
N ALA A 373 4.73 5.01 20.51
CA ALA A 373 6.13 4.77 20.17
C ALA A 373 6.33 3.64 19.14
N THR A 374 7.36 3.79 18.28
CA THR A 374 7.85 2.78 17.33
C THR A 374 9.35 3.00 17.09
N ALA A 375 10.22 2.04 17.43
CA ALA A 375 11.67 2.21 17.32
C ALA A 375 12.15 3.57 17.92
N ALA A 376 12.84 4.40 17.15
CA ALA A 376 13.28 5.73 17.55
C ALA A 376 12.18 6.81 17.62
N PHE A 377 10.97 6.53 17.10
CA PHE A 377 9.89 7.51 16.97
C PHE A 377 8.94 7.48 18.17
N LYS A 378 8.59 8.66 18.70
CA LYS A 378 7.64 8.84 19.80
C LYS A 378 6.80 10.09 19.57
N GLY A 379 5.53 10.05 19.99
CA GLY A 379 4.63 11.21 19.97
C GLY A 379 3.16 10.81 20.02
N SER A 380 2.31 11.81 19.89
CA SER A 380 0.86 11.80 20.02
C SER A 380 0.16 11.91 18.66
N PHE A 381 -1.16 11.69 18.62
CA PHE A 381 -2.03 11.95 17.47
C PHE A 381 -1.77 13.30 16.81
N LYS A 382 -1.71 14.38 17.61
CA LYS A 382 -1.52 15.75 17.09
C LYS A 382 -0.16 15.96 16.42
N ASP A 383 0.85 15.16 16.81
CA ASP A 383 2.22 15.29 16.30
C ASP A 383 2.40 14.62 14.91
N ARG A 384 1.36 13.90 14.43
CA ARG A 384 1.32 13.17 13.14
C ARG A 384 2.59 12.37 12.83
N ILE A 385 3.13 11.68 13.84
CA ILE A 385 4.41 10.96 13.77
C ILE A 385 4.50 9.97 12.58
N TRP A 386 3.37 9.39 12.17
CA TRP A 386 3.27 8.50 11.00
C TRP A 386 3.70 9.18 9.68
N ASP A 387 3.51 10.50 9.53
CA ASP A 387 3.97 11.26 8.37
C ASP A 387 5.50 11.34 8.32
N ASN A 388 6.14 11.56 9.47
CA ASN A 388 7.60 11.50 9.57
C ASN A 388 8.10 10.06 9.36
N ILE A 389 7.44 9.04 9.88
CA ILE A 389 7.87 7.64 9.69
C ILE A 389 7.86 7.25 8.20
N ASP A 390 6.79 7.55 7.45
CA ASP A 390 6.75 7.29 6.00
C ASP A 390 7.90 8.01 5.27
N LYS A 391 8.15 9.27 5.62
CA LYS A 391 9.28 10.06 5.10
C LYS A 391 10.63 9.43 5.43
N GLN A 392 10.84 8.93 6.65
CA GLN A 392 12.11 8.29 7.04
C GLN A 392 12.29 6.91 6.39
N LEU A 393 11.20 6.16 6.14
CA LEU A 393 11.24 4.92 5.34
C LEU A 393 11.63 5.21 3.89
N GLU A 394 11.08 6.26 3.29
CA GLU A 394 11.43 6.70 1.93
C GLU A 394 12.88 7.21 1.85
N LEU A 395 13.32 8.03 2.80
CA LEU A 395 14.72 8.47 2.86
C LEU A 395 15.67 7.28 3.01
N ALA A 396 15.39 6.34 3.92
CA ALA A 396 16.20 5.14 4.09
C ALA A 396 16.23 4.25 2.85
N ARG A 397 15.12 4.18 2.07
CA ARG A 397 15.10 3.51 0.76
C ARG A 397 16.05 4.22 -0.21
N GLN A 398 15.99 5.55 -0.30
CA GLN A 398 16.82 6.36 -1.20
C GLN A 398 18.32 6.26 -0.90
N GLU A 399 18.71 6.08 0.36
CA GLU A 399 20.12 5.95 0.79
C GLU A 399 20.90 4.76 0.18
N ARG A 400 20.21 3.78 -0.44
CA ARG A 400 20.85 2.69 -1.18
C ARG A 400 21.32 3.06 -2.58
N TYR A 401 20.80 4.15 -3.15
CA TYR A 401 21.27 4.65 -4.45
C TYR A 401 22.52 5.51 -4.31
N ASN A 402 23.36 5.54 -5.34
CA ASN A 402 24.56 6.36 -5.37
C ASN A 402 24.79 6.97 -6.77
N CYS A 403 25.87 7.75 -6.93
CA CYS A 403 26.14 8.50 -8.17
C CYS A 403 26.30 7.61 -9.41
N PHE A 404 26.70 6.34 -9.24
CA PHE A 404 26.89 5.37 -10.32
C PHE A 404 25.66 4.49 -10.52
N PHE A 405 25.09 3.98 -9.42
CA PHE A 405 23.85 3.20 -9.42
C PHE A 405 22.68 4.12 -9.01
N LYS A 406 22.20 4.90 -9.98
CA LYS A 406 21.06 5.82 -9.85
C LYS A 406 19.73 5.05 -9.88
N GLN A 407 18.62 5.70 -9.49
CA GLN A 407 17.23 5.20 -9.53
C GLN A 407 16.67 5.03 -10.97
N ASN A 408 17.54 4.83 -11.97
CA ASN A 408 17.19 4.81 -13.39
C ASN A 408 17.04 3.36 -13.89
N ASN A 409 16.08 2.63 -13.33
CA ASN A 409 15.60 1.37 -13.91
C ASN A 409 14.76 1.67 -15.16
N TYR A 410 15.44 1.94 -16.29
CA TYR A 410 14.82 2.01 -17.62
C TYR A 410 15.76 1.45 -18.69
N HIS A 411 15.16 0.91 -19.74
CA HIS A 411 15.84 0.31 -20.89
C HIS A 411 15.52 1.13 -22.15
N HIS A 412 16.30 0.92 -23.20
CA HIS A 412 15.97 1.41 -24.53
C HIS A 412 15.53 0.26 -25.42
N ALA A 413 14.54 0.54 -26.27
CA ALA A 413 14.03 -0.37 -27.28
C ALA A 413 13.81 0.36 -28.60
N TRP A 414 13.59 -0.40 -29.67
CA TRP A 414 13.18 0.13 -30.97
C TRP A 414 11.90 -0.57 -31.40
N ILE A 415 11.03 0.14 -32.13
CA ILE A 415 9.89 -0.52 -32.77
C ILE A 415 10.43 -1.31 -33.97
N LYS A 416 10.35 -2.64 -33.88
CA LYS A 416 10.78 -3.58 -34.91
C LYS A 416 9.72 -3.76 -35.99
N GLU A 417 8.46 -3.85 -35.57
CA GLU A 417 7.32 -4.17 -36.42
C GLU A 417 6.04 -3.61 -35.81
N ILE A 418 5.11 -3.19 -36.67
CA ILE A 418 3.74 -2.82 -36.33
C ILE A 418 2.82 -3.60 -37.28
N LYS A 419 1.89 -4.39 -36.73
CA LYS A 419 0.93 -5.20 -37.50
C LYS A 419 -0.49 -4.91 -37.02
N ASN A 420 -1.46 -4.75 -37.92
CA ASN A 420 -2.88 -4.74 -37.55
C ASN A 420 -3.27 -6.13 -37.02
N VAL A 421 -3.97 -6.20 -35.88
CA VAL A 421 -4.37 -7.49 -35.28
C VAL A 421 -5.75 -7.98 -35.74
N SER A 422 -6.47 -7.15 -36.48
CA SER A 422 -7.76 -7.44 -37.12
C SER A 422 -8.02 -6.48 -38.28
N ASP A 423 -9.02 -6.78 -39.11
CA ASP A 423 -9.36 -6.04 -40.33
C ASP A 423 -9.85 -4.60 -40.08
N GLY A 424 -10.47 -4.34 -38.92
CA GLY A 424 -10.93 -3.02 -38.51
C GLY A 424 -9.80 -2.01 -38.29
N GLY A 425 -8.54 -2.47 -38.19
CA GLY A 425 -7.34 -1.64 -38.24
C GLY A 425 -7.18 -0.62 -37.12
N ASN A 426 -8.04 -0.62 -36.09
CA ASN A 426 -7.99 0.31 -34.95
C ASN A 426 -7.02 -0.12 -33.85
N VAL A 427 -6.69 -1.41 -33.80
CA VAL A 427 -5.75 -2.01 -32.85
C VAL A 427 -4.56 -2.59 -33.59
N VAL A 428 -3.35 -2.33 -33.07
CA VAL A 428 -2.09 -2.81 -33.63
C VAL A 428 -1.27 -3.58 -32.59
N GLN A 429 -0.61 -4.62 -33.03
CA GLN A 429 0.50 -5.25 -32.32
C GLN A 429 1.75 -4.40 -32.60
N VAL A 430 2.43 -3.97 -31.54
CA VAL A 430 3.74 -3.30 -31.63
C VAL A 430 4.79 -4.22 -31.03
N LYS A 431 5.76 -4.61 -31.85
CA LYS A 431 6.88 -5.47 -31.47
C LYS A 431 8.11 -4.62 -31.23
N LEU A 432 8.64 -4.69 -30.02
CA LEU A 432 9.84 -3.98 -29.59
C LEU A 432 11.04 -4.90 -29.73
N ALA A 433 12.08 -4.44 -30.44
CA ALA A 433 13.40 -5.05 -30.39
C ALA A 433 14.12 -4.61 -29.11
N LEU A 434 14.65 -5.59 -28.38
CA LEU A 434 15.27 -5.46 -27.07
C LEU A 434 16.75 -5.87 -27.07
N ALA A 435 17.39 -5.90 -28.26
CA ALA A 435 18.81 -6.21 -28.40
C ALA A 435 19.68 -5.36 -27.46
N ASP A 436 20.58 -6.03 -26.73
CA ASP A 436 21.49 -5.44 -25.74
C ASP A 436 20.81 -4.67 -24.59
N SER A 437 19.50 -4.84 -24.39
CA SER A 437 18.74 -4.18 -23.31
C SER A 437 18.69 -4.96 -22.00
N PHE A 438 19.00 -6.28 -22.03
CA PHE A 438 19.01 -7.21 -20.88
C PHE A 438 17.72 -7.22 -20.05
N VAL A 439 16.58 -7.01 -20.72
CA VAL A 439 15.24 -7.04 -20.12
C VAL A 439 14.81 -8.46 -19.72
N TYR A 440 14.21 -8.60 -18.54
CA TYR A 440 13.50 -9.81 -18.09
C TYR A 440 12.07 -9.45 -17.69
N TYR A 441 11.10 -10.28 -18.07
CA TYR A 441 9.68 -10.12 -17.73
C TYR A 441 8.95 -11.46 -17.70
N ARG A 442 7.78 -11.47 -17.06
CA ARG A 442 6.88 -12.63 -16.88
C ARG A 442 5.52 -12.34 -17.55
N PRO A 443 4.73 -13.35 -17.93
CA PRO A 443 3.35 -13.16 -18.40
C PRO A 443 2.54 -12.42 -17.32
N GLY A 444 1.77 -11.40 -17.70
CA GLY A 444 1.07 -10.51 -16.75
C GLY A 444 1.88 -9.30 -16.28
N ASP A 445 3.18 -9.22 -16.55
CA ASP A 445 3.95 -7.98 -16.37
C ASP A 445 3.50 -6.90 -17.37
N ARG A 446 3.80 -5.64 -17.03
CA ARG A 446 3.46 -4.47 -17.83
C ARG A 446 4.74 -3.80 -18.34
N CYS A 447 4.63 -3.16 -19.50
CA CYS A 447 5.68 -2.34 -20.08
C CYS A 447 5.25 -0.87 -20.01
N ALA A 448 6.00 -0.07 -19.25
CA ALA A 448 5.83 1.36 -19.21
C ALA A 448 6.63 2.00 -20.37
N ILE A 449 6.01 2.78 -21.23
CA ILE A 449 6.63 3.46 -22.38
C ILE A 449 6.63 4.97 -22.17
N LEU A 450 7.76 5.65 -22.32
CA LEU A 450 7.84 7.11 -22.27
C LEU A 450 7.57 7.70 -23.66
N PRO A 451 6.42 8.35 -23.91
CA PRO A 451 6.00 8.75 -25.25
C PRO A 451 6.61 10.07 -25.69
N GLU A 452 6.39 10.47 -26.94
CA GLU A 452 6.80 11.76 -27.50
C GLU A 452 5.63 12.37 -28.29
N ASN A 453 5.50 13.69 -28.26
CA ASN A 453 4.54 14.39 -29.11
C ASN A 453 4.97 14.33 -30.58
N ASN A 454 3.98 14.37 -31.47
CA ASN A 454 4.25 14.46 -32.90
C ASN A 454 4.62 15.89 -33.32
N GLU A 455 5.38 16.01 -34.40
CA GLU A 455 5.90 17.31 -34.86
C GLU A 455 4.79 18.32 -35.20
N ILE A 456 3.63 17.87 -35.68
CA ILE A 456 2.50 18.74 -36.03
C ILE A 456 1.95 19.45 -34.79
N LEU A 457 1.83 18.73 -33.67
CA LEU A 457 1.37 19.31 -32.41
C LEU A 457 2.41 20.27 -31.82
N VAL A 458 3.69 19.87 -31.84
CA VAL A 458 4.81 20.71 -31.39
C VAL A 458 4.87 22.02 -32.19
N GLU A 459 4.76 21.96 -33.52
CA GLU A 459 4.71 23.12 -34.41
C GLU A 459 3.53 24.05 -34.13
N LYS A 460 2.35 23.51 -33.81
CA LYS A 460 1.20 24.33 -33.38
C LYS A 460 1.52 25.05 -32.07
N THR A 461 2.05 24.36 -31.07
CA THR A 461 2.37 24.97 -29.78
C THR A 461 3.48 26.02 -29.87
N ILE A 462 4.52 25.80 -30.70
CA ILE A 462 5.58 26.80 -30.96
C ILE A 462 4.97 28.09 -31.54
N LYS A 463 4.04 27.97 -32.50
CA LYS A 463 3.36 29.12 -33.12
C LYS A 463 2.47 29.86 -32.12
N SER A 464 1.70 29.15 -31.29
CA SER A 464 0.92 29.79 -30.23
C SER A 464 1.80 30.46 -29.17
N LEU A 465 2.99 29.93 -28.88
CA LEU A 465 3.98 30.57 -28.00
C LEU A 465 4.70 31.77 -28.65
N GLN A 466 4.41 32.08 -29.92
CA GLN A 466 5.06 33.14 -30.70
C GLN A 466 6.59 32.99 -30.79
N ALA A 467 7.06 31.75 -30.82
CA ALA A 467 8.48 31.37 -30.72
C ALA A 467 9.03 30.76 -32.02
N THR A 468 10.35 30.56 -32.07
CA THR A 468 11.05 29.84 -33.16
C THR A 468 11.15 28.33 -32.90
N GLY A 469 11.20 27.93 -31.63
CA GLY A 469 11.44 26.56 -31.17
C GLY A 469 12.90 26.26 -30.83
N ASP A 470 13.83 27.14 -31.18
CA ASP A 470 15.27 27.01 -30.93
C ASP A 470 15.72 27.71 -29.64
N GLU A 471 14.81 28.38 -28.93
CA GLU A 471 15.07 29.04 -27.64
C GLU A 471 15.58 28.02 -26.61
N LEU A 472 16.73 28.30 -25.97
CA LEU A 472 17.30 27.44 -24.94
C LEU A 472 16.65 27.73 -23.59
N ILE A 473 15.68 26.88 -23.21
CA ILE A 473 14.98 26.95 -21.93
C ILE A 473 15.85 26.31 -20.83
N PRO A 474 16.18 27.00 -19.74
CA PRO A 474 16.83 26.39 -18.58
C PRO A 474 15.82 25.55 -17.80
N LEU A 475 16.23 24.35 -17.39
CA LEU A 475 15.31 23.36 -16.81
C LEU A 475 15.17 23.51 -15.30
N ASP A 476 13.95 23.42 -14.80
CA ASP A 476 13.68 23.23 -13.36
C ASP A 476 14.12 21.83 -12.88
N ARG A 477 14.08 21.61 -11.56
CA ARG A 477 14.47 20.32 -10.96
C ARG A 477 13.63 19.13 -11.46
N THR A 478 12.35 19.33 -11.76
CA THR A 478 11.42 18.28 -12.23
C THR A 478 11.82 17.83 -13.63
N TRP A 479 12.08 18.78 -14.52
CA TRP A 479 12.58 18.55 -15.86
C TRP A 479 13.98 17.94 -15.86
N GLN A 480 14.91 18.46 -15.06
CA GLN A 480 16.27 17.91 -14.89
C GLN A 480 16.25 16.44 -14.44
N LEU A 481 15.23 15.98 -13.70
CA LEU A 481 15.05 14.58 -13.36
C LEU A 481 14.48 13.78 -14.53
N ALA A 482 13.42 14.27 -15.18
CA ALA A 482 12.71 13.58 -16.27
C ALA A 482 13.57 13.35 -17.53
N ILE A 483 14.39 14.33 -17.91
CA ILE A 483 15.30 14.25 -19.07
C ILE A 483 16.36 13.13 -18.94
N ASN A 484 16.67 12.67 -17.73
CA ASN A 484 17.61 11.55 -17.54
C ASN A 484 17.08 10.21 -18.04
N TYR A 485 15.81 10.14 -18.48
CA TYR A 485 15.22 8.97 -19.13
C TYR A 485 15.27 9.03 -20.67
N ARG A 486 15.71 10.15 -21.26
CA ARG A 486 15.81 10.32 -22.72
C ARG A 486 17.25 10.06 -23.18
N ASP A 487 17.44 9.23 -24.19
CA ASP A 487 18.76 8.99 -24.79
C ASP A 487 19.37 10.31 -25.28
N ARG A 488 20.65 10.58 -24.96
CA ARG A 488 21.43 11.77 -25.34
C ARG A 488 21.08 13.09 -24.62
N TYR A 489 20.10 13.11 -23.73
CA TYR A 489 19.72 14.32 -22.98
C TYR A 489 20.04 14.23 -21.47
N GLN A 490 20.74 13.17 -21.03
CA GLN A 490 21.07 13.00 -19.62
C GLN A 490 21.93 14.14 -19.08
N CYS A 491 21.61 14.63 -17.88
CA CYS A 491 22.27 15.74 -17.21
C CYS A 491 22.25 17.11 -17.93
N CYS A 492 21.49 17.27 -19.02
CA CYS A 492 21.23 18.59 -19.62
C CYS A 492 20.61 19.56 -18.60
N GLN A 493 21.13 20.79 -18.57
CA GLN A 493 20.58 21.89 -17.76
C GLN A 493 19.66 22.82 -18.57
N THR A 494 19.70 22.71 -19.89
CA THR A 494 18.88 23.47 -20.85
C THR A 494 18.38 22.55 -21.96
N LEU A 495 17.24 22.89 -22.58
CA LEU A 495 16.74 22.26 -23.82
C LEU A 495 16.23 23.32 -24.80
N PRO A 496 16.36 23.11 -26.13
CA PRO A 496 15.59 23.86 -27.12
C PRO A 496 14.08 23.68 -26.84
N LEU A 497 13.30 24.76 -26.94
CA LEU A 497 11.85 24.77 -26.69
C LEU A 497 11.12 23.65 -27.46
N ARG A 498 11.47 23.42 -28.73
CA ARG A 498 10.95 22.29 -29.54
C ARG A 498 11.14 20.93 -28.87
N THR A 499 12.30 20.71 -28.24
CA THR A 499 12.61 19.45 -27.54
C THR A 499 11.84 19.33 -26.24
N LEU A 500 11.70 20.44 -25.49
CA LEU A 500 10.88 20.50 -24.29
C LEU A 500 9.40 20.17 -24.62
N LEU A 501 8.82 20.82 -25.63
CA LEU A 501 7.46 20.55 -26.09
C LEU A 501 7.29 19.11 -26.62
N LYS A 502 8.28 18.57 -27.32
CA LYS A 502 8.28 17.17 -27.78
C LYS A 502 8.22 16.17 -26.61
N PHE A 503 8.85 16.49 -25.49
CA PHE A 503 8.90 15.65 -24.28
C PHE A 503 7.89 16.04 -23.20
N GLY A 504 7.06 17.07 -23.41
CA GLY A 504 6.18 17.67 -22.41
C GLY A 504 4.70 17.27 -22.53
N GLN A 505 3.94 17.42 -21.45
CA GLN A 505 2.49 17.21 -21.42
C GLN A 505 1.77 18.44 -22.01
N ILE A 506 1.72 18.53 -23.34
CA ILE A 506 0.98 19.57 -24.08
C ILE A 506 -0.43 19.13 -24.50
N ARG A 507 -0.81 17.88 -24.21
CA ARG A 507 -2.17 17.35 -24.36
C ARG A 507 -2.51 16.23 -23.36
N PRO A 508 -3.76 16.17 -22.86
CA PRO A 508 -4.67 17.32 -22.74
C PRO A 508 -4.12 18.36 -21.75
N VAL A 509 -4.69 19.57 -21.69
CA VAL A 509 -4.36 20.50 -20.60
C VAL A 509 -4.92 19.94 -19.28
N LYS A 510 -4.07 19.87 -18.25
CA LYS A 510 -4.45 19.38 -16.91
C LYS A 510 -4.90 20.53 -16.01
N ARG A 511 -5.78 20.23 -15.05
CA ARG A 511 -6.33 21.20 -14.08
C ARG A 511 -5.28 22.08 -13.38
N PRO A 512 -4.11 21.57 -12.92
CA PRO A 512 -3.08 22.43 -12.34
C PRO A 512 -2.49 23.44 -13.34
N VAL A 513 -2.29 23.04 -14.60
CA VAL A 513 -1.80 23.93 -15.68
C VAL A 513 -2.87 24.95 -16.05
N ALA A 514 -4.15 24.56 -16.09
CA ALA A 514 -5.26 25.47 -16.31
C ALA A 514 -5.40 26.49 -15.17
N LYS A 515 -5.38 26.04 -13.90
CA LYS A 515 -5.39 26.93 -12.71
C LYS A 515 -4.18 27.88 -12.71
N LEU A 516 -2.99 27.39 -13.07
CA LEU A 516 -1.79 28.22 -13.24
C LEU A 516 -1.98 29.30 -14.31
N LEU A 517 -2.38 28.92 -15.52
CA LEU A 517 -2.63 29.87 -16.60
C LEU A 517 -3.69 30.90 -16.20
N PHE A 518 -4.76 30.48 -15.52
CA PHE A 518 -5.76 31.41 -14.97
C PHE A 518 -5.14 32.42 -13.98
N THR A 519 -4.26 31.99 -13.07
CA THR A 519 -3.54 32.92 -12.17
C THR A 519 -2.66 33.94 -12.93
N LEU A 520 -2.19 33.61 -14.14
CA LEU A 520 -1.36 34.50 -14.96
C LEU A 520 -2.16 35.44 -15.86
N THR A 521 -3.43 35.14 -16.14
CA THR A 521 -4.25 35.89 -17.12
C THR A 521 -5.54 36.49 -16.58
N ASP A 522 -6.05 36.00 -15.44
CA ASP A 522 -7.40 36.29 -14.90
C ASP A 522 -8.52 36.14 -15.96
N ASN A 523 -8.32 35.24 -16.93
CA ASN A 523 -9.22 35.15 -18.10
C ASN A 523 -10.57 34.53 -17.71
N PRO A 524 -11.71 35.22 -17.94
CA PRO A 524 -13.01 34.77 -17.46
C PRO A 524 -13.51 33.50 -18.18
N THR A 525 -13.11 33.27 -19.43
CA THR A 525 -13.47 32.03 -20.15
C THR A 525 -12.70 30.83 -19.62
N LEU A 526 -11.42 30.99 -19.27
CA LEU A 526 -10.63 29.96 -18.62
C LEU A 526 -11.14 29.66 -17.20
N ALA A 527 -11.56 30.68 -16.44
CA ALA A 527 -12.27 30.46 -15.18
C ALA A 527 -13.51 29.57 -15.37
N GLN A 528 -14.33 29.85 -16.39
CA GLN A 528 -15.49 29.03 -16.74
C GLN A 528 -15.11 27.62 -17.22
N ILE A 529 -14.03 27.46 -18.01
CA ILE A 529 -13.51 26.14 -18.43
C ILE A 529 -13.13 25.31 -17.20
N ILE A 530 -12.42 25.88 -16.23
CA ILE A 530 -12.02 25.20 -14.98
C ILE A 530 -13.24 24.87 -14.12
N GLN A 531 -14.19 25.80 -13.98
CA GLN A 531 -15.43 25.59 -13.22
C GLN A 531 -16.31 24.48 -13.83
N ASN A 532 -16.37 24.38 -15.16
CA ASN A 532 -17.11 23.34 -15.89
C ASN A 532 -16.26 22.07 -16.12
N HIS A 533 -15.02 22.03 -15.63
CA HIS A 533 -14.05 20.94 -15.79
C HIS A 533 -13.78 20.52 -17.25
N LEU A 534 -13.79 21.50 -18.17
CA LEU A 534 -13.59 21.29 -19.61
C LEU A 534 -12.12 21.38 -20.04
N GLU A 535 -11.17 21.63 -19.12
CA GLU A 535 -9.75 21.80 -19.45
C GLU A 535 -9.16 20.64 -20.25
N GLN A 536 -9.67 19.42 -20.05
CA GLN A 536 -9.17 18.24 -20.75
C GLN A 536 -9.55 18.19 -22.24
N GLU A 537 -10.52 18.99 -22.69
CA GLU A 537 -10.88 19.10 -24.12
C GLU A 537 -9.88 19.95 -24.93
N TRP A 538 -9.02 20.70 -24.22
CA TRP A 538 -8.03 21.61 -24.79
C TRP A 538 -6.64 20.96 -24.92
N GLU A 539 -5.90 21.37 -25.94
CA GLU A 539 -4.46 21.15 -26.05
C GLU A 539 -3.76 22.49 -25.77
N LEU A 540 -2.49 22.49 -25.34
CA LEU A 540 -1.85 23.74 -24.90
C LEU A 540 -1.82 24.81 -25.99
N TRP A 541 -1.64 24.42 -27.25
CA TRP A 541 -1.60 25.37 -28.37
C TRP A 541 -2.89 26.18 -28.51
N ASP A 542 -4.06 25.57 -28.27
CA ASP A 542 -5.33 26.25 -28.48
C ASP A 542 -5.93 26.90 -27.26
N LEU A 543 -5.57 26.44 -26.06
CA LEU A 543 -5.80 27.24 -24.87
C LEU A 543 -4.97 28.54 -24.92
N LEU A 544 -3.72 28.47 -25.42
CA LEU A 544 -2.92 29.68 -25.65
C LEU A 544 -3.55 30.61 -26.71
N GLU A 545 -4.09 30.08 -27.82
CA GLU A 545 -4.83 30.91 -28.80
C GLU A 545 -5.98 31.69 -28.15
N LEU A 546 -6.75 31.05 -27.26
CA LEU A 546 -7.84 31.67 -26.51
C LEU A 546 -7.35 32.80 -25.59
N LEU A 547 -6.24 32.57 -24.87
CA LEU A 547 -5.67 33.57 -23.96
C LEU A 547 -5.05 34.75 -24.72
N ILE A 548 -4.41 34.50 -25.86
CA ILE A 548 -3.82 35.53 -26.72
C ILE A 548 -4.90 36.44 -27.31
N ALA A 549 -6.07 35.89 -27.66
CA ALA A 549 -7.21 36.69 -28.11
C ALA A 549 -7.73 37.67 -27.05
N ASP A 550 -7.47 37.41 -25.76
CA ASP A 550 -7.78 38.27 -24.61
C ASP A 550 -6.57 39.12 -24.15
N GLY A 551 -5.49 39.17 -24.95
CA GLY A 551 -4.33 40.02 -24.71
C GLY A 551 -3.19 39.40 -23.90
N PHE A 552 -3.22 38.09 -23.62
CA PHE A 552 -2.08 37.41 -23.00
C PHE A 552 -0.87 37.37 -23.94
N ASP A 553 0.29 37.80 -23.44
CA ASP A 553 1.59 37.68 -24.10
C ASP A 553 2.29 36.39 -23.63
N PRO A 554 2.38 35.34 -24.48
CA PRO A 554 2.97 34.06 -24.11
C PRO A 554 4.51 34.10 -24.05
N SER A 555 5.16 35.13 -24.60
CA SER A 555 6.62 35.21 -24.64
C SER A 555 7.24 35.31 -23.23
N ARG A 556 6.48 35.86 -22.27
CA ARG A 556 6.87 35.91 -20.84
C ARG A 556 7.20 34.55 -20.25
N LEU A 557 6.52 33.48 -20.71
CA LEU A 557 6.73 32.11 -20.22
C LEU A 557 8.15 31.61 -20.53
N LEU A 558 8.77 32.13 -21.60
CA LEU A 558 10.07 31.71 -22.12
C LEU A 558 11.25 32.52 -21.55
N ILE A 559 11.00 33.70 -20.99
CA ILE A 559 12.02 34.60 -20.42
C ILE A 559 12.04 34.61 -18.88
N ALA A 560 11.04 34.00 -18.23
CA ALA A 560 10.99 33.86 -16.78
C ALA A 560 12.09 32.92 -16.25
N GLU A 561 12.54 33.16 -15.02
CA GLU A 561 13.56 32.33 -14.35
C GLU A 561 13.01 30.93 -14.01
N PRO A 562 13.83 29.86 -13.95
CA PRO A 562 13.35 28.48 -13.83
C PRO A 562 12.44 28.16 -12.64
N ASP A 563 12.68 28.83 -11.51
CA ASP A 563 11.91 28.68 -10.26
C ASP A 563 10.68 29.62 -10.20
N ALA A 564 10.44 30.45 -11.22
CA ALA A 564 9.28 31.32 -11.29
C ALA A 564 8.02 30.53 -11.65
N VAL A 565 6.89 30.90 -11.02
CA VAL A 565 5.58 30.26 -11.23
C VAL A 565 5.14 30.33 -12.69
N GLU A 566 5.47 31.41 -13.39
CA GLU A 566 5.11 31.65 -14.79
C GLU A 566 6.09 31.03 -15.82
N HIS A 567 7.13 30.32 -15.38
CA HIS A 567 8.09 29.72 -16.29
C HIS A 567 7.49 28.54 -17.08
N ILE A 568 7.89 28.39 -18.36
CA ILE A 568 7.34 27.39 -19.28
C ILE A 568 7.44 25.94 -18.76
N CYS A 569 8.39 25.61 -17.88
CA CYS A 569 8.46 24.30 -17.23
C CYS A 569 7.27 23.99 -16.32
N GLN A 570 6.63 25.01 -15.72
CA GLN A 570 5.42 24.87 -14.89
C GLN A 570 4.17 24.68 -15.76
N VAL A 571 4.10 25.39 -16.89
CA VAL A 571 3.00 25.27 -17.86
C VAL A 571 3.09 23.98 -18.67
N VAL A 572 4.32 23.50 -18.95
CA VAL A 572 4.61 22.27 -19.69
C VAL A 572 5.36 21.29 -18.78
N PRO A 573 4.67 20.56 -17.89
CA PRO A 573 5.32 19.51 -17.10
C PRO A 573 5.78 18.35 -18.01
N PRO A 574 6.84 17.61 -17.66
CA PRO A 574 7.39 16.55 -18.51
C PRO A 574 6.43 15.37 -18.67
N GLU A 575 6.41 14.71 -19.83
CA GLU A 575 5.65 13.46 -20.03
C GLU A 575 6.16 12.32 -19.14
N TYR A 576 5.26 11.39 -18.88
CA TYR A 576 5.49 10.26 -17.97
C TYR A 576 5.25 8.92 -18.69
N PHE A 577 5.83 7.86 -18.12
CA PHE A 577 5.68 6.52 -18.68
C PHE A 577 4.19 6.10 -18.67
N ARG A 578 3.71 5.58 -19.80
CA ARG A 578 2.35 5.05 -19.99
C ARG A 578 2.40 3.53 -19.97
N LEU A 579 1.52 2.90 -19.17
CA LEU A 579 1.53 1.46 -18.96
C LEU A 579 0.78 0.73 -20.07
N TYR A 580 1.33 -0.39 -20.52
CA TYR A 580 0.72 -1.33 -21.45
C TYR A 580 0.99 -2.77 -20.97
N SER A 581 -0.03 -3.60 -20.85
CA SER A 581 0.12 -5.02 -20.47
C SER A 581 0.88 -5.78 -21.57
N ILE A 582 1.89 -6.56 -21.18
CA ILE A 582 2.73 -7.27 -22.14
C ILE A 582 1.94 -8.39 -22.80
N SER A 583 1.98 -8.43 -24.14
CA SER A 583 1.17 -9.33 -24.97
C SER A 583 1.87 -10.63 -25.36
N SER A 584 3.04 -10.89 -24.79
CA SER A 584 4.00 -11.90 -25.24
C SER A 584 4.64 -12.62 -24.08
N VAL A 585 5.46 -13.63 -24.40
CA VAL A 585 6.16 -14.48 -23.45
C VAL A 585 7.65 -14.47 -23.76
N MET A 586 8.48 -14.50 -22.71
CA MET A 586 9.93 -14.61 -22.92
C MET A 586 10.28 -15.98 -23.53
N ALA A 587 11.08 -15.97 -24.59
CA ALA A 587 11.70 -17.18 -25.12
C ALA A 587 12.83 -17.61 -24.17
N ARG A 588 12.65 -18.72 -23.45
CA ARG A 588 13.69 -19.27 -22.57
C ARG A 588 14.82 -19.84 -23.44
N PRO A 589 16.11 -19.49 -23.20
CA PRO A 589 17.20 -20.03 -24.01
C PRO A 589 17.28 -21.55 -23.89
N THR A 590 17.33 -22.25 -25.03
CA THR A 590 17.76 -23.65 -25.05
C THR A 590 19.26 -23.73 -24.74
N SER A 591 19.67 -24.80 -24.07
CA SER A 591 20.99 -24.96 -23.45
C SER A 591 22.18 -24.60 -24.35
N SER A 592 23.21 -23.98 -23.75
CA SER A 592 24.54 -23.56 -24.28
C SER A 592 24.75 -22.08 -24.63
N SER A 593 23.70 -21.25 -24.66
CA SER A 593 23.82 -19.78 -24.76
C SER A 593 22.89 -19.09 -23.77
N LEU A 594 23.21 -19.17 -22.47
CA LEU A 594 22.40 -18.63 -21.36
C LEU A 594 22.42 -17.08 -21.24
N ALA A 595 23.05 -16.37 -22.18
CA ALA A 595 23.54 -15.00 -22.00
C ALA A 595 22.75 -13.91 -22.77
N LYS A 596 21.43 -14.07 -22.94
CA LYS A 596 20.56 -13.01 -23.48
C LYS A 596 19.22 -12.99 -22.74
N GLY A 597 18.88 -11.82 -22.18
CA GLY A 597 17.51 -11.49 -21.78
C GLY A 597 16.58 -11.44 -22.98
N ALA A 598 15.33 -11.02 -22.76
CA ALA A 598 14.32 -10.94 -23.82
C ALA A 598 14.86 -10.16 -25.03
N THR A 599 14.86 -10.80 -26.21
CA THR A 599 15.27 -10.17 -27.46
C THR A 599 14.16 -9.33 -28.07
N GLU A 600 12.91 -9.67 -27.77
CA GLU A 600 11.70 -9.06 -28.31
C GLU A 600 10.59 -9.04 -27.23
N LEU A 601 9.69 -8.07 -27.33
CA LEU A 601 8.50 -7.92 -26.49
C LEU A 601 7.38 -7.31 -27.32
N GLU A 602 6.17 -7.85 -27.22
CA GLU A 602 5.00 -7.40 -27.99
C GLU A 602 3.96 -6.73 -27.09
N LEU A 603 3.32 -5.68 -27.59
CA LEU A 603 2.23 -4.93 -26.95
C LEU A 603 1.00 -4.86 -27.86
N THR A 604 -0.20 -4.94 -27.30
CA THR A 604 -1.45 -4.69 -28.04
C THR A 604 -1.93 -3.26 -27.79
N ILE A 605 -1.91 -2.40 -28.81
CA ILE A 605 -2.15 -0.96 -28.70
C ILE A 605 -3.42 -0.57 -29.45
N GLY A 606 -4.42 -0.05 -28.73
CA GLY A 606 -5.58 0.62 -29.32
C GLY A 606 -5.24 2.07 -29.67
N LYS A 607 -5.49 2.47 -30.92
CA LYS A 607 -5.31 3.87 -31.35
C LYS A 607 -6.36 4.75 -30.71
N VAL A 608 -5.94 5.76 -29.96
CA VAL A 608 -6.85 6.75 -29.37
C VAL A 608 -7.03 7.90 -30.35
N HIS A 609 -8.25 8.04 -30.84
CA HIS A 609 -8.78 9.18 -31.59
C HIS A 609 -10.14 9.54 -31.00
N TYR A 610 -10.42 10.83 -30.85
CA TYR A 610 -11.73 11.32 -30.43
C TYR A 610 -11.97 12.71 -31.03
N GLU A 611 -13.21 13.21 -30.95
CA GLU A 611 -13.58 14.53 -31.42
C GLU A 611 -14.29 15.28 -30.29
N THR A 612 -13.78 16.46 -29.93
CA THR A 612 -14.43 17.35 -28.96
C THR A 612 -15.72 17.93 -29.53
N GLN A 613 -16.66 18.32 -28.68
CA GLN A 613 -17.97 18.82 -29.11
C GLN A 613 -18.02 20.35 -29.03
N ALA A 614 -18.44 21.02 -30.11
CA ALA A 614 -18.60 22.47 -30.11
C ALA A 614 -19.65 22.93 -29.08
N ASN A 615 -19.28 23.86 -28.22
CA ASN A 615 -20.17 24.52 -27.26
C ASN A 615 -19.63 25.92 -26.89
N ALA A 616 -20.19 26.58 -25.87
CA ALA A 616 -19.77 27.94 -25.48
C ALA A 616 -18.34 28.03 -24.93
N LEU A 617 -17.77 26.91 -24.45
CA LEU A 617 -16.48 26.83 -23.75
C LEU A 617 -15.50 25.81 -24.38
N SER A 618 -15.85 25.26 -25.54
CA SER A 618 -15.05 24.26 -26.26
C SER A 618 -15.43 24.22 -27.74
N ARG A 619 -14.51 23.75 -28.59
CA ARG A 619 -14.66 23.76 -30.06
C ARG A 619 -14.58 22.35 -30.62
N GLN A 620 -15.28 22.09 -31.73
CA GLN A 620 -15.19 20.80 -32.41
C GLN A 620 -13.81 20.63 -33.03
N THR A 621 -13.06 19.61 -32.61
CA THR A 621 -11.69 19.38 -33.05
C THR A 621 -11.33 17.90 -32.88
N ALA A 622 -10.73 17.31 -33.91
CA ALA A 622 -10.16 15.97 -33.84
C ALA A 622 -8.90 15.97 -32.95
N ARG A 623 -8.87 15.05 -31.99
CA ARG A 623 -7.80 14.87 -30.99
C ARG A 623 -7.29 13.43 -31.01
N GLU A 624 -6.11 13.21 -30.43
CA GLU A 624 -5.48 11.89 -30.38
C GLU A 624 -4.71 11.67 -29.08
N GLY A 625 -4.51 10.42 -28.67
CA GLY A 625 -3.64 10.10 -27.53
C GLY A 625 -2.14 10.23 -27.86
N THR A 626 -1.33 10.75 -26.94
CA THR A 626 0.13 10.89 -27.14
C THR A 626 0.81 9.53 -27.34
N ALA A 627 0.70 8.61 -26.37
CA ALA A 627 1.43 7.35 -26.39
C ALA A 627 0.91 6.33 -27.42
N SER A 628 -0.41 6.19 -27.59
CA SER A 628 -0.98 5.25 -28.56
C SER A 628 -0.64 5.63 -30.01
N GLN A 629 -0.64 6.93 -30.35
CA GLN A 629 -0.20 7.38 -31.67
C GLN A 629 1.32 7.28 -31.85
N PHE A 630 2.11 7.60 -30.81
CA PHE A 630 3.57 7.44 -30.85
C PHE A 630 3.98 5.99 -31.15
N LEU A 631 3.30 5.02 -30.53
CA LEU A 631 3.53 3.60 -30.78
C LEU A 631 2.97 3.15 -32.15
N ALA A 632 1.74 3.54 -32.51
CA ALA A 632 1.07 3.06 -33.72
C ALA A 632 1.61 3.66 -35.04
N ARG A 633 2.23 4.84 -35.00
CA ARG A 633 2.90 5.45 -36.18
C ARG A 633 4.31 4.92 -36.42
N GLY A 634 4.93 4.35 -35.39
CA GLY A 634 6.35 4.03 -35.37
C GLY A 634 7.23 5.24 -35.02
N ASN A 635 8.26 4.98 -34.21
CA ASN A 635 9.34 5.91 -33.91
C ASN A 635 10.58 5.48 -34.72
N GLN A 636 11.30 6.44 -35.31
CA GLN A 636 12.58 6.16 -35.98
C GLN A 636 13.77 6.13 -34.99
N GLY A 637 13.58 6.57 -33.75
CA GLY A 637 14.59 6.54 -32.68
C GLY A 637 14.43 5.39 -31.68
N LYS A 638 15.34 5.33 -30.72
CA LYS A 638 15.13 4.56 -29.48
C LYS A 638 13.97 5.15 -28.70
N LEU A 639 13.11 4.31 -28.15
CA LEU A 639 12.18 4.70 -27.08
C LEU A 639 12.72 4.26 -25.72
N ALA A 640 12.32 4.97 -24.67
CA ALA A 640 12.63 4.59 -23.29
C ALA A 640 11.46 3.77 -22.70
N MET A 641 11.78 2.66 -22.05
CA MET A 641 10.79 1.75 -21.48
C MET A 641 11.20 1.20 -20.11
N ARG A 642 10.25 0.64 -19.36
CA ARG A 642 10.47 -0.08 -18.11
C ARG A 642 9.59 -1.31 -18.04
N ILE A 643 10.09 -2.41 -17.49
CA ILE A 643 9.21 -3.49 -17.02
C ILE A 643 8.66 -3.08 -15.65
N VAL A 644 7.35 -3.22 -15.48
CA VAL A 644 6.61 -2.96 -14.26
C VAL A 644 5.89 -4.25 -13.90
N PRO A 645 6.43 -5.04 -12.95
CA PRO A 645 5.78 -6.24 -12.50
C PRO A 645 4.37 -5.95 -11.98
N SER A 646 3.40 -6.79 -12.34
CA SER A 646 2.12 -6.77 -11.63
C SER A 646 2.28 -7.40 -10.24
N PRO A 647 1.68 -6.86 -9.17
CA PRO A 647 1.76 -7.51 -7.85
C PRO A 647 0.82 -8.72 -7.73
N THR A 648 -0.22 -8.78 -8.55
CA THR A 648 -1.36 -9.72 -8.41
C THR A 648 -1.80 -10.34 -9.73
N PHE A 649 -1.67 -9.64 -10.86
CA PHE A 649 -2.16 -10.11 -12.16
C PHE A 649 -1.18 -11.07 -12.86
N HIS A 650 -0.95 -12.23 -12.26
CA HIS A 650 -0.08 -13.30 -12.77
C HIS A 650 -0.78 -14.65 -12.81
N LEU A 651 -0.21 -15.59 -13.56
CA LEU A 651 -0.65 -16.99 -13.55
C LEU A 651 -0.54 -17.62 -12.14
N PRO A 652 -1.42 -18.56 -11.78
CA PRO A 652 -1.29 -19.32 -10.53
C PRO A 652 0.03 -20.10 -10.50
N GLN A 653 0.62 -20.24 -9.31
CA GLN A 653 1.84 -21.06 -9.12
C GLN A 653 1.58 -22.54 -9.42
N ASP A 654 0.40 -23.05 -9.04
CA ASP A 654 -0.08 -24.35 -9.49
C ASP A 654 -0.67 -24.22 -10.91
N VAL A 655 0.12 -24.70 -11.88
CA VAL A 655 -0.25 -24.68 -13.29
C VAL A 655 -1.46 -25.58 -13.63
N SER A 656 -1.83 -26.51 -12.75
CA SER A 656 -2.96 -27.42 -12.94
C SER A 656 -4.32 -26.76 -12.67
N LEU A 657 -4.35 -25.63 -11.94
CA LEU A 657 -5.57 -24.88 -11.69
C LEU A 657 -6.13 -24.26 -12.98
N PRO A 658 -7.46 -24.28 -13.19
CA PRO A 658 -8.09 -23.59 -14.32
C PRO A 658 -7.96 -22.07 -14.23
N ILE A 659 -8.00 -21.41 -15.39
CA ILE A 659 -8.12 -19.95 -15.48
C ILE A 659 -9.31 -19.54 -16.33
N VAL A 660 -9.98 -18.46 -15.94
CA VAL A 660 -11.08 -17.82 -16.68
C VAL A 660 -10.69 -16.38 -16.95
N MET A 661 -10.71 -15.98 -18.22
CA MET A 661 -10.32 -14.66 -18.67
C MET A 661 -11.49 -13.95 -19.33
N PHE A 662 -11.76 -12.73 -18.92
CA PHE A 662 -12.74 -11.82 -19.51
C PHE A 662 -11.99 -10.65 -20.14
N ALA A 663 -12.00 -10.58 -21.47
CA ALA A 663 -11.22 -9.60 -22.22
C ALA A 663 -12.12 -8.63 -23.00
N GLY A 664 -11.91 -7.33 -22.83
CA GLY A 664 -12.58 -6.28 -23.59
C GLY A 664 -11.63 -5.58 -24.56
N GLY A 665 -11.77 -5.83 -25.86
CA GLY A 665 -10.99 -5.18 -26.91
C GLY A 665 -9.47 -5.39 -26.78
N THR A 666 -8.73 -4.36 -26.38
CA THR A 666 -7.28 -4.45 -26.11
C THR A 666 -6.94 -5.21 -24.83
N GLY A 667 -7.93 -5.47 -23.96
CA GLY A 667 -7.78 -6.30 -22.76
C GLY A 667 -7.43 -7.77 -23.06
N ILE A 668 -7.38 -8.18 -24.33
CA ILE A 668 -6.78 -9.44 -24.76
C ILE A 668 -5.27 -9.50 -24.48
N SER A 669 -4.59 -8.36 -24.29
CA SER A 669 -3.12 -8.28 -24.20
C SER A 669 -2.51 -9.23 -23.15
N PRO A 670 -2.82 -9.12 -21.83
CA PRO A 670 -2.22 -10.02 -20.84
C PRO A 670 -2.76 -11.46 -20.99
N CYS A 671 -4.03 -11.64 -21.35
CA CYS A 671 -4.65 -12.95 -21.60
C CYS A 671 -3.91 -13.74 -22.69
N ARG A 672 -3.45 -13.07 -23.76
CA ARG A 672 -2.60 -13.67 -24.79
C ARG A 672 -1.28 -14.16 -24.21
N SER A 673 -0.62 -13.37 -23.34
CA SER A 673 0.62 -13.82 -22.68
C SER A 673 0.41 -15.06 -21.79
N PHE A 674 -0.72 -15.14 -21.10
CA PHE A 674 -1.10 -16.30 -20.28
C PHE A 674 -1.34 -17.56 -21.12
N LEU A 675 -2.11 -17.43 -22.21
CA LEU A 675 -2.37 -18.52 -23.14
C LEU A 675 -1.08 -19.04 -23.79
N LEU A 676 -0.19 -18.14 -24.23
CA LEU A 676 1.09 -18.50 -24.84
C LEU A 676 2.06 -19.18 -23.86
N GLU A 677 2.05 -18.86 -22.56
CA GLU A 677 2.90 -19.57 -21.58
C GLU A 677 2.29 -20.92 -21.20
N ARG A 678 0.97 -20.99 -20.98
CA ARG A 678 0.29 -22.25 -20.62
C ARG A 678 0.27 -23.25 -21.78
N ALA A 679 0.22 -22.79 -23.03
CA ALA A 679 0.34 -23.65 -24.21
C ALA A 679 1.69 -24.43 -24.27
N LYS A 680 2.77 -23.90 -23.68
CA LYS A 680 4.08 -24.59 -23.56
C LYS A 680 4.07 -25.72 -22.54
N THR A 681 3.04 -25.80 -21.69
CA THR A 681 2.93 -26.77 -20.60
C THR A 681 1.92 -27.85 -20.99
N GLU A 682 2.29 -29.12 -20.88
CA GLU A 682 1.38 -30.22 -21.20
C GLU A 682 0.25 -30.33 -20.16
N ASN A 683 0.60 -30.32 -18.87
CA ASN A 683 -0.31 -30.49 -17.73
C ASN A 683 -0.95 -29.18 -17.23
N SER A 684 -1.18 -28.19 -18.10
CA SER A 684 -1.90 -26.97 -17.72
C SER A 684 -3.38 -27.23 -17.50
N GLY A 685 -3.97 -26.66 -16.45
CA GLY A 685 -5.43 -26.63 -16.24
C GLY A 685 -6.18 -25.93 -17.39
N ALA A 686 -7.51 -26.10 -17.42
CA ALA A 686 -8.35 -25.54 -18.48
C ALA A 686 -8.22 -24.00 -18.61
N ASN A 687 -8.22 -23.50 -19.84
CA ASN A 687 -8.15 -22.08 -20.16
C ASN A 687 -9.46 -21.64 -20.80
N TRP A 688 -10.22 -20.78 -20.11
CA TRP A 688 -11.45 -20.17 -20.64
C TRP A 688 -11.19 -18.71 -20.99
N LEU A 689 -11.67 -18.26 -22.15
CA LEU A 689 -11.64 -16.87 -22.58
C LEU A 689 -13.04 -16.45 -23.06
N PHE A 690 -13.61 -15.44 -22.41
CA PHE A 690 -14.78 -14.70 -22.87
C PHE A 690 -14.27 -13.38 -23.45
N PHE A 691 -14.23 -13.29 -24.78
CA PHE A 691 -13.63 -12.15 -25.48
C PHE A 691 -14.73 -11.30 -26.13
N SER A 692 -14.78 -10.01 -25.77
CA SER A 692 -15.74 -9.05 -26.30
C SER A 692 -15.06 -7.97 -27.14
N THR A 693 -15.52 -7.79 -28.37
CA THR A 693 -15.07 -6.73 -29.29
C THR A 693 -16.28 -5.96 -29.83
N ALA A 694 -16.06 -4.96 -30.68
CA ALA A 694 -17.17 -4.17 -31.24
C ALA A 694 -17.85 -4.92 -32.40
N THR A 695 -17.08 -5.29 -33.42
CA THR A 695 -17.55 -5.98 -34.63
C THR A 695 -16.71 -7.22 -34.96
N THR A 696 -17.17 -8.04 -35.90
CA THR A 696 -16.40 -9.13 -36.53
C THR A 696 -15.06 -8.66 -37.10
N LEU A 697 -14.99 -7.42 -37.63
CA LEU A 697 -13.73 -6.80 -38.09
C LEU A 697 -12.76 -6.48 -36.94
N ASP A 698 -13.22 -6.47 -35.69
CA ASP A 698 -12.42 -6.24 -34.49
C ASP A 698 -12.00 -7.56 -33.80
N PHE A 699 -12.11 -8.73 -34.45
CA PHE A 699 -11.67 -10.02 -33.88
C PHE A 699 -10.13 -10.10 -33.82
N HIS A 700 -9.54 -9.47 -32.80
CA HIS A 700 -8.09 -9.42 -32.61
C HIS A 700 -7.48 -10.81 -32.49
N TYR A 701 -6.37 -11.05 -33.20
CA TYR A 701 -5.59 -12.30 -33.16
C TYR A 701 -6.40 -13.57 -33.54
N GLN A 702 -7.39 -13.43 -34.43
CA GLN A 702 -8.28 -14.53 -34.83
C GLN A 702 -7.53 -15.82 -35.22
N GLU A 703 -6.46 -15.73 -36.03
CA GLU A 703 -5.65 -16.89 -36.46
C GLU A 703 -5.08 -17.67 -35.26
N GLU A 704 -4.32 -17.00 -34.39
CA GLU A 704 -3.67 -17.59 -33.21
C GLU A 704 -4.68 -18.17 -32.21
N LEU A 705 -5.80 -17.47 -31.97
CA LEU A 705 -6.87 -17.96 -31.10
C LEU A 705 -7.57 -19.19 -31.70
N THR A 706 -7.71 -19.25 -33.03
CA THR A 706 -8.29 -20.42 -33.73
C THR A 706 -7.39 -21.64 -33.60
N GLU A 707 -6.07 -21.49 -33.72
CA GLU A 707 -5.10 -22.57 -33.51
C GLU A 707 -5.16 -23.13 -32.07
N LEU A 708 -5.24 -22.26 -31.06
CA LEU A 708 -5.34 -22.66 -29.65
C LEU A 708 -6.65 -23.42 -29.33
N VAL A 709 -7.77 -23.01 -29.94
CA VAL A 709 -9.05 -23.73 -29.82
C VAL A 709 -8.98 -25.08 -30.56
N ALA A 710 -8.44 -25.12 -31.77
CA ALA A 710 -8.24 -26.35 -32.54
C ALA A 710 -7.37 -27.38 -31.82
N ALA A 711 -6.33 -26.91 -31.10
CA ALA A 711 -5.45 -27.75 -30.28
C ALA A 711 -6.06 -28.17 -28.92
N GLY A 712 -7.30 -27.76 -28.61
CA GLY A 712 -7.95 -28.02 -27.32
C GLY A 712 -7.31 -27.29 -26.14
N LYS A 713 -6.39 -26.35 -26.39
CA LYS A 713 -5.67 -25.58 -25.36
C LYS A 713 -6.46 -24.34 -24.90
N LEU A 714 -7.49 -23.93 -25.63
CA LEU A 714 -8.36 -22.80 -25.29
C LEU A 714 -9.85 -23.14 -25.48
N GLN A 715 -10.68 -22.72 -24.54
CA GLN A 715 -12.14 -22.66 -24.67
C GLN A 715 -12.56 -21.20 -24.85
N LEU A 716 -13.01 -20.82 -26.06
CA LEU A 716 -13.32 -19.43 -26.41
C LEU A 716 -14.84 -19.22 -26.56
N ARG A 717 -15.36 -18.19 -25.87
CA ARG A 717 -16.68 -17.58 -26.11
C ARG A 717 -16.42 -16.19 -26.71
N MET A 718 -16.92 -15.93 -27.91
CA MET A 718 -16.64 -14.71 -28.68
C MET A 718 -17.89 -13.84 -28.84
N ILE A 719 -17.83 -12.58 -28.42
CA ILE A 719 -18.96 -11.66 -28.30
C ILE A 719 -18.71 -10.40 -29.16
N PHE A 720 -19.66 -10.06 -30.05
CA PHE A 720 -19.62 -8.84 -30.86
C PHE A 720 -20.66 -7.83 -30.38
N SER A 721 -20.22 -6.90 -29.54
CA SER A 721 -21.09 -5.99 -28.77
C SER A 721 -21.87 -4.95 -29.59
N ARG A 722 -21.62 -4.84 -30.91
CA ARG A 722 -22.29 -3.90 -31.82
C ARG A 722 -22.95 -4.55 -33.05
N GLU A 723 -22.91 -5.88 -33.20
CA GLU A 723 -23.46 -6.59 -34.37
C GLU A 723 -24.51 -7.65 -33.97
N ASP A 724 -25.53 -7.81 -34.83
CA ASP A 724 -26.54 -8.86 -34.71
C ASP A 724 -26.03 -10.20 -35.29
N ILE A 725 -24.95 -10.72 -34.68
CA ILE A 725 -24.23 -11.92 -35.10
C ILE A 725 -23.92 -12.81 -33.89
N GLN A 726 -23.96 -14.13 -34.10
CA GLN A 726 -23.39 -15.14 -33.20
C GLN A 726 -22.19 -15.81 -33.86
N ALA A 727 -21.13 -16.03 -33.07
CA ALA A 727 -19.92 -16.73 -33.49
C ALA A 727 -19.93 -18.16 -32.96
N THR A 728 -19.65 -19.14 -33.81
CA THR A 728 -19.46 -20.55 -33.40
C THR A 728 -18.24 -21.13 -34.07
N PHE A 729 -17.35 -21.73 -33.30
CA PHE A 729 -16.22 -22.49 -33.83
C PHE A 729 -16.67 -23.88 -34.28
N VAL A 730 -16.38 -24.23 -35.53
CA VAL A 730 -16.69 -25.54 -36.11
C VAL A 730 -15.38 -26.23 -36.50
N PRO A 731 -15.00 -27.35 -35.85
CA PRO A 731 -13.85 -28.15 -36.24
C PRO A 731 -13.97 -28.65 -37.69
N ASN A 732 -12.87 -28.64 -38.43
CA ASN A 732 -12.79 -29.09 -39.82
C ASN A 732 -11.42 -29.73 -40.11
N SER A 733 -11.20 -30.23 -41.33
CA SER A 733 -9.97 -30.91 -41.72
C SER A 733 -8.70 -30.03 -41.77
N GLN A 734 -8.83 -28.71 -41.60
CA GLN A 734 -7.74 -27.73 -41.52
C GLN A 734 -7.54 -27.19 -40.09
N GLY A 735 -8.18 -27.80 -39.09
CA GLY A 735 -8.11 -27.40 -37.67
C GLY A 735 -9.42 -26.80 -37.16
N GLY A 736 -10.17 -26.11 -38.01
CA GLY A 736 -11.46 -25.50 -37.68
C GLY A 736 -11.67 -24.14 -38.30
N SER A 737 -12.88 -23.59 -38.14
CA SER A 737 -13.28 -22.30 -38.72
C SER A 737 -14.39 -21.66 -37.92
N TRP A 738 -14.40 -20.33 -37.84
CA TRP A 738 -15.49 -19.56 -37.25
C TRP A 738 -16.63 -19.40 -38.24
N GLN A 739 -17.84 -19.77 -37.82
CA GLN A 739 -19.08 -19.46 -38.50
C GLN A 739 -19.75 -18.28 -37.81
N PHE A 740 -20.14 -17.28 -38.60
CA PHE A 740 -20.85 -16.08 -38.16
C PHE A 740 -22.27 -16.14 -38.70
N THR A 741 -23.24 -16.40 -37.82
CA THR A 741 -24.66 -16.52 -38.19
C THR A 741 -25.46 -15.34 -37.66
N PRO A 742 -26.51 -14.87 -38.36
CA PRO A 742 -27.41 -13.84 -37.83
C PRO A 742 -28.02 -14.27 -36.49
N GLY A 743 -28.08 -13.34 -35.53
CA GLY A 743 -28.66 -13.57 -34.22
C GLY A 743 -28.75 -12.27 -33.43
N ASN A 744 -29.43 -12.26 -32.27
CA ASN A 744 -29.55 -11.02 -31.52
C ASN A 744 -28.20 -10.57 -30.95
N ARG A 745 -27.84 -9.30 -31.17
CA ARG A 745 -26.71 -8.64 -30.51
C ARG A 745 -26.83 -8.77 -29.00
N HIS A 746 -25.77 -9.26 -28.37
CA HIS A 746 -25.67 -9.44 -26.92
C HIS A 746 -24.30 -8.92 -26.43
N ARG A 747 -24.23 -8.64 -25.14
CA ARG A 747 -23.05 -8.13 -24.43
C ARG A 747 -22.40 -9.24 -23.60
N ILE A 748 -21.26 -8.91 -22.99
CA ILE A 748 -20.51 -9.84 -22.14
C ILE A 748 -21.34 -10.38 -20.97
N GLY A 749 -22.18 -9.54 -20.34
CA GLY A 749 -23.05 -9.96 -19.24
C GLY A 749 -24.11 -10.97 -19.69
N ASP A 750 -24.77 -10.71 -20.82
CA ASP A 750 -25.74 -11.64 -21.42
C ASP A 750 -25.11 -13.02 -21.72
N GLU A 751 -23.84 -13.06 -22.14
CA GLU A 751 -23.11 -14.31 -22.37
C GLU A 751 -22.78 -15.03 -21.05
N ILE A 752 -22.28 -14.32 -20.05
CA ILE A 752 -21.99 -14.83 -18.70
C ILE A 752 -23.23 -15.48 -18.07
N GLN A 753 -24.39 -14.83 -18.21
CA GLN A 753 -25.65 -15.26 -17.60
C GLN A 753 -26.36 -16.40 -18.34
N ARG A 754 -25.90 -16.81 -19.54
CA ARG A 754 -26.47 -17.99 -20.22
C ARG A 754 -26.33 -19.21 -19.30
N GLN A 755 -27.40 -19.99 -19.15
CA GLN A 755 -27.47 -21.08 -18.16
C GLN A 755 -26.27 -22.04 -18.19
N GLU A 756 -25.75 -22.38 -19.37
CA GLU A 756 -24.54 -23.21 -19.52
C GLU A 756 -23.30 -22.53 -18.91
N ASN A 757 -23.05 -21.27 -19.28
CA ASN A 757 -21.92 -20.48 -18.78
C ASN A 757 -22.07 -20.15 -17.29
N ALA A 758 -23.28 -19.87 -16.81
CA ALA A 758 -23.56 -19.65 -15.39
C ALA A 758 -23.25 -20.90 -14.54
N ASN A 759 -23.72 -22.08 -14.97
CA ASN A 759 -23.42 -23.36 -14.33
C ASN A 759 -21.90 -23.66 -14.32
N LEU A 760 -21.24 -23.42 -15.45
CA LEU A 760 -19.80 -23.59 -15.61
C LEU A 760 -19.02 -22.68 -14.66
N LEU A 761 -19.33 -21.37 -14.68
CA LEU A 761 -18.67 -20.36 -13.86
C LEU A 761 -18.84 -20.65 -12.38
N TRP A 762 -20.03 -21.04 -11.92
CA TRP A 762 -20.24 -21.43 -10.52
C TRP A 762 -19.31 -22.57 -10.09
N SER A 763 -19.14 -23.61 -10.91
CA SER A 763 -18.21 -24.71 -10.63
C SER A 763 -16.73 -24.29 -10.61
N LEU A 764 -16.38 -23.21 -11.33
CA LEU A 764 -15.02 -22.67 -11.40
C LEU A 764 -14.73 -21.70 -10.25
N LEU A 765 -15.72 -20.90 -9.85
CA LEU A 765 -15.62 -19.89 -8.79
C LEU A 765 -15.49 -20.53 -7.39
N LEU A 766 -16.23 -21.60 -7.11
CA LEU A 766 -16.15 -22.32 -5.84
C LEU A 766 -14.73 -22.85 -5.56
N GLY A 767 -14.31 -22.78 -4.30
CA GLY A 767 -13.03 -23.31 -3.85
C GLY A 767 -13.00 -24.85 -3.89
N ILE A 768 -11.80 -25.44 -3.97
CA ILE A 768 -11.62 -26.90 -4.03
C ILE A 768 -12.23 -27.59 -2.79
N LYS A 769 -12.12 -26.97 -1.61
CA LYS A 769 -12.73 -27.47 -0.35
C LYS A 769 -14.25 -27.46 -0.36
N GLU A 770 -14.87 -26.65 -1.22
CA GLU A 770 -16.32 -26.50 -1.38
C GLU A 770 -16.87 -27.39 -2.51
N GLY A 771 -16.01 -28.22 -3.12
CA GLY A 771 -16.34 -29.07 -4.27
C GLY A 771 -16.23 -28.38 -5.63
N GLY A 772 -15.71 -27.14 -5.68
CA GLY A 772 -15.41 -26.43 -6.92
C GLY A 772 -14.03 -26.75 -7.50
N GLN A 773 -13.66 -26.04 -8.56
CA GLN A 773 -12.37 -26.19 -9.24
C GLN A 773 -11.30 -25.18 -8.78
N GLY A 774 -11.65 -24.19 -7.95
CA GLY A 774 -10.71 -23.20 -7.41
C GLY A 774 -10.03 -22.34 -8.49
N ALA A 775 -10.75 -22.01 -9.57
CA ALA A 775 -10.18 -21.30 -10.71
C ALA A 775 -9.77 -19.86 -10.35
N TYR A 776 -8.81 -19.35 -11.12
CA TYR A 776 -8.41 -17.94 -11.11
C TYR A 776 -9.16 -17.18 -12.20
N ILE A 777 -9.74 -16.04 -11.82
CA ILE A 777 -10.59 -15.18 -12.65
C ILE A 777 -9.82 -13.90 -12.97
N TYR A 778 -9.67 -13.58 -14.24
CA TYR A 778 -8.97 -12.42 -14.74
C TYR A 778 -9.91 -11.55 -15.57
N VAL A 779 -10.04 -10.27 -15.25
CA VAL A 779 -10.84 -9.31 -16.01
C VAL A 779 -9.93 -8.20 -16.52
N CYS A 780 -9.85 -8.01 -17.84
CA CYS A 780 -9.04 -6.96 -18.43
C CYS A 780 -9.80 -6.20 -19.52
N GLY A 781 -9.84 -4.88 -19.43
CA GLY A 781 -10.60 -4.03 -20.35
C GLY A 781 -10.86 -2.63 -19.81
N GLN A 782 -11.78 -1.93 -20.46
CA GLN A 782 -12.24 -0.63 -19.97
C GLN A 782 -13.03 -0.78 -18.66
N THR A 783 -13.00 0.23 -17.79
CA THR A 783 -13.70 0.22 -16.49
C THR A 783 -15.17 -0.23 -16.61
N GLY A 784 -15.93 0.31 -17.58
CA GLY A 784 -17.33 -0.11 -17.80
C GLY A 784 -17.51 -1.55 -18.27
N PHE A 785 -16.52 -2.14 -18.96
CA PHE A 785 -16.54 -3.57 -19.32
C PHE A 785 -16.31 -4.44 -18.06
N ALA A 786 -15.34 -4.08 -17.22
CA ALA A 786 -15.08 -4.79 -15.97
C ALA A 786 -16.27 -4.73 -15.01
N THR A 787 -16.91 -3.56 -14.88
CA THR A 787 -18.18 -3.39 -14.16
C THR A 787 -19.26 -4.36 -14.63
N SER A 788 -19.52 -4.46 -15.95
CA SER A 788 -20.52 -5.40 -16.48
C SER A 788 -20.14 -6.88 -16.32
N VAL A 789 -18.84 -7.23 -16.30
CA VAL A 789 -18.38 -8.59 -15.99
C VAL A 789 -18.63 -8.92 -14.52
N ARG A 790 -18.23 -8.02 -13.62
CA ARG A 790 -18.43 -8.15 -12.18
C ARG A 790 -19.90 -8.31 -11.81
N GLU A 791 -20.76 -7.43 -12.32
CA GLU A 791 -22.22 -7.48 -12.09
C GLU A 791 -22.84 -8.78 -12.61
N ALA A 792 -22.44 -9.24 -13.78
CA ALA A 792 -22.92 -10.51 -14.31
C ALA A 792 -22.43 -11.73 -13.49
N ILE A 793 -21.23 -11.68 -12.91
CA ILE A 793 -20.74 -12.72 -11.99
C ILE A 793 -21.50 -12.66 -10.65
N GLU A 794 -21.76 -11.46 -10.11
CA GLU A 794 -22.60 -11.26 -8.92
C GLU A 794 -24.02 -11.82 -9.13
N GLU A 795 -24.62 -11.59 -10.30
CA GLU A 795 -25.92 -12.17 -10.69
C GLU A 795 -25.87 -13.70 -10.84
N VAL A 796 -24.80 -14.25 -11.42
CA VAL A 796 -24.59 -15.71 -11.46
C VAL A 796 -24.54 -16.30 -10.05
N ILE A 797 -23.75 -15.73 -9.14
CA ILE A 797 -23.66 -16.19 -7.74
C ILE A 797 -25.01 -16.07 -7.02
N ALA A 798 -25.70 -14.94 -7.16
CA ALA A 798 -27.05 -14.73 -6.62
C ALA A 798 -28.07 -15.74 -7.16
N GLY A 799 -27.86 -16.25 -8.38
CA GLY A 799 -28.66 -17.31 -9.01
C GLY A 799 -28.58 -18.65 -8.26
N PHE A 800 -27.42 -19.02 -7.71
CA PHE A 800 -27.21 -20.29 -7.00
C PHE A 800 -27.63 -20.26 -5.52
N TYR A 801 -27.86 -19.07 -4.94
CA TYR A 801 -28.36 -18.94 -3.57
C TYR A 801 -29.90 -19.06 -3.47
N GLN A 802 -30.41 -19.70 -2.42
CA GLN A 802 -31.84 -19.75 -2.11
C GLN A 802 -32.15 -18.83 -0.93
N GLY A 803 -32.95 -17.78 -1.18
CA GLY A 803 -33.32 -16.78 -0.18
C GLY A 803 -34.05 -15.60 -0.82
N SER A 804 -34.36 -14.59 -0.02
CA SER A 804 -34.90 -13.31 -0.48
C SER A 804 -33.91 -12.56 -1.39
N PRO A 805 -34.38 -11.57 -2.19
CA PRO A 805 -33.50 -10.76 -3.04
C PRO A 805 -32.35 -10.08 -2.27
N LYS A 806 -32.60 -9.62 -1.03
CA LYS A 806 -31.58 -9.00 -0.18
C LYS A 806 -30.51 -9.99 0.25
N GLU A 807 -30.91 -11.19 0.70
CA GLU A 807 -29.97 -12.25 1.10
C GLU A 807 -29.15 -12.76 -0.11
N LYS A 808 -29.77 -12.88 -1.29
CA LYS A 808 -29.07 -13.22 -2.54
C LYS A 808 -28.00 -12.19 -2.91
N GLN A 809 -28.33 -10.90 -2.83
CA GLN A 809 -27.39 -9.82 -3.13
C GLN A 809 -26.25 -9.78 -2.11
N GLN A 810 -26.55 -9.94 -0.81
CA GLN A 810 -25.55 -10.03 0.24
C GLN A 810 -24.61 -11.24 0.00
N PHE A 811 -25.15 -12.43 -0.25
CA PHE A 811 -24.35 -13.63 -0.53
C PHE A 811 -23.44 -13.45 -1.76
N ALA A 812 -23.94 -12.83 -2.83
CA ALA A 812 -23.14 -12.53 -4.02
C ALA A 812 -22.00 -11.54 -3.72
N GLN A 813 -22.28 -10.46 -2.97
CA GLN A 813 -21.26 -9.52 -2.53
C GLN A 813 -20.20 -10.20 -1.66
N GLU A 814 -20.61 -10.99 -0.66
CA GLU A 814 -19.71 -11.70 0.25
C GLU A 814 -18.82 -12.69 -0.49
N THR A 815 -19.38 -13.46 -1.44
CA THR A 815 -18.63 -14.38 -2.30
C THR A 815 -17.59 -13.65 -3.15
N MET A 816 -17.95 -12.50 -3.73
CA MET A 816 -17.01 -11.68 -4.50
C MET A 816 -15.92 -11.04 -3.64
N GLU A 817 -16.25 -10.59 -2.44
CA GLU A 817 -15.26 -10.09 -1.48
C GLU A 817 -14.27 -11.19 -1.06
N ASN A 818 -14.74 -12.42 -0.84
CA ASN A 818 -13.90 -13.58 -0.55
C ASN A 818 -12.97 -13.91 -1.73
N LEU A 819 -13.49 -13.95 -2.98
CA LEU A 819 -12.69 -14.22 -4.18
C LEU A 819 -11.56 -13.19 -4.39
N VAL A 820 -11.82 -11.92 -4.08
CA VAL A 820 -10.80 -10.85 -4.08
C VAL A 820 -9.78 -11.06 -2.95
N ALA A 821 -10.23 -11.38 -1.73
CA ALA A 821 -9.37 -11.58 -0.56
C ALA A 821 -8.49 -12.85 -0.65
N GLU A 822 -8.95 -13.87 -1.38
CA GLU A 822 -8.17 -15.07 -1.76
C GLU A 822 -7.19 -14.82 -2.91
N GLY A 823 -7.23 -13.65 -3.56
CA GLY A 823 -6.42 -13.35 -4.74
C GLY A 823 -6.81 -14.15 -5.99
N ARG A 824 -8.03 -14.72 -6.02
CA ARG A 824 -8.55 -15.50 -7.16
C ARG A 824 -9.39 -14.68 -8.12
N TYR A 825 -9.85 -13.49 -7.75
CA TYR A 825 -10.46 -12.53 -8.67
C TYR A 825 -9.56 -11.30 -8.87
N LEU A 826 -9.14 -11.09 -10.11
CA LEU A 826 -8.04 -10.21 -10.50
C LEU A 826 -8.49 -9.31 -11.65
N GLU A 827 -8.36 -7.99 -11.49
CA GLU A 827 -8.73 -7.02 -12.52
C GLU A 827 -7.51 -6.19 -12.97
N GLU A 828 -7.39 -5.95 -14.28
CA GLU A 828 -6.50 -4.93 -14.85
C GLU A 828 -7.35 -4.00 -15.74
N THR A 829 -7.82 -2.89 -15.15
CA THR A 829 -8.71 -1.93 -15.81
C THR A 829 -7.98 -0.69 -16.31
N PHE A 830 -8.52 -0.09 -17.38
CA PHE A 830 -8.04 1.18 -17.93
C PHE A 830 -9.20 2.11 -18.30
N THR A 831 -9.15 3.36 -17.88
CA THR A 831 -10.16 4.34 -18.30
C THR A 831 -9.92 4.72 -19.77
N PRO A 832 -10.95 4.74 -20.63
CA PRO A 832 -10.88 5.53 -21.85
C PRO A 832 -10.67 7.02 -21.51
N PHE A 833 -10.22 7.80 -22.50
CA PHE A 833 -10.20 9.25 -22.38
C PHE A 833 -11.63 9.75 -22.12
N VAL A 834 -11.88 10.35 -20.95
CA VAL A 834 -13.20 10.90 -20.60
C VAL A 834 -13.35 12.26 -21.28
N THR A 835 -13.82 12.25 -22.53
CA THR A 835 -14.45 13.43 -23.13
C THR A 835 -15.75 13.72 -22.39
N ALA A 836 -15.94 14.98 -22.01
CA ALA A 836 -17.04 15.49 -21.21
C ALA A 836 -17.15 14.89 -19.78
N PHE A 837 -17.01 15.78 -18.79
CA PHE A 837 -17.86 15.68 -17.61
C PHE A 837 -19.30 15.70 -18.11
N ASP A 838 -20.11 14.70 -17.74
CA ASP A 838 -21.52 14.76 -18.08
C ASP A 838 -22.12 16.01 -17.41
N ARG A 839 -22.95 16.77 -18.15
CA ARG A 839 -23.49 18.07 -17.69
C ARG A 839 -24.52 17.94 -16.56
N THR A 840 -24.69 16.71 -16.08
CA THR A 840 -25.49 16.22 -14.97
C THR A 840 -24.66 16.06 -13.67
N THR A 841 -23.35 16.36 -13.68
CA THR A 841 -22.45 16.16 -12.54
C THR A 841 -22.98 16.82 -11.26
N THR A 842 -23.30 16.01 -10.25
CA THR A 842 -23.80 16.46 -8.95
C THR A 842 -22.75 17.29 -8.20
N LEU A 843 -23.19 18.43 -7.66
CA LEU A 843 -22.41 19.25 -6.73
C LEU A 843 -22.76 18.86 -5.30
N TYR A 844 -21.75 18.59 -4.48
CA TYR A 844 -21.88 18.22 -3.08
C TYR A 844 -21.27 19.29 -2.18
N ASP A 845 -21.93 19.57 -1.06
CA ASP A 845 -21.47 20.52 -0.06
C ASP A 845 -20.52 19.85 0.95
N LEU A 846 -19.54 20.58 1.49
CA LEU A 846 -18.56 20.00 2.41
C LEU A 846 -19.21 19.59 3.74
N SER A 847 -20.23 20.33 4.19
CA SER A 847 -21.05 19.95 5.34
C SER A 847 -21.97 18.74 5.14
N GLU A 848 -22.22 18.36 3.89
CA GLU A 848 -22.92 17.12 3.51
C GLU A 848 -21.91 15.98 3.52
N ILE A 849 -20.81 16.12 2.78
CA ILE A 849 -19.73 15.12 2.69
C ILE A 849 -19.24 14.70 4.08
N ALA A 850 -19.09 15.64 5.02
CA ALA A 850 -18.68 15.36 6.41
C ALA A 850 -19.60 14.41 7.20
N LEU A 851 -20.82 14.13 6.72
CA LEU A 851 -21.73 13.15 7.31
C LEU A 851 -21.46 11.72 6.80
N HIS A 852 -20.85 11.56 5.63
CA HIS A 852 -20.57 10.28 4.98
C HIS A 852 -19.26 9.65 5.49
N ASN A 853 -19.23 9.35 6.79
CA ASN A 853 -18.14 8.65 7.47
C ASN A 853 -18.61 7.48 8.35
N ASN A 854 -19.80 6.93 8.11
CA ASN A 854 -20.43 5.91 8.96
C ASN A 854 -21.27 4.90 8.13
N GLU A 855 -21.73 3.81 8.76
CA GLU A 855 -22.47 2.73 8.07
C GLU A 855 -23.89 3.12 7.60
N GLU A 856 -24.50 4.16 8.17
CA GLU A 856 -25.86 4.61 7.82
C GLU A 856 -25.86 5.52 6.58
N GLU A 857 -24.94 6.48 6.54
CA GLU A 857 -24.78 7.45 5.44
C GLU A 857 -23.82 6.96 4.34
N GLY A 858 -22.99 5.96 4.63
CA GLY A 858 -21.90 5.50 3.75
C GLY A 858 -20.58 6.24 3.99
N TYR A 859 -19.59 5.92 3.15
CA TYR A 859 -18.19 6.34 3.29
C TYR A 859 -17.71 7.08 2.04
N TRP A 860 -17.67 8.41 2.09
CA TRP A 860 -17.26 9.24 0.96
C TRP A 860 -15.89 9.91 1.18
N LEU A 861 -15.16 10.15 0.09
CA LEU A 861 -13.85 10.80 0.06
C LEU A 861 -13.84 11.93 -0.96
N ILE A 862 -13.06 12.99 -0.71
CA ILE A 862 -12.68 13.98 -1.72
C ILE A 862 -11.25 13.71 -2.21
N ILE A 863 -11.05 13.69 -3.52
CA ILE A 863 -9.74 13.64 -4.18
C ILE A 863 -9.76 14.61 -5.38
N GLU A 864 -8.87 15.61 -5.39
CA GLU A 864 -8.74 16.62 -6.47
C GLU A 864 -10.07 17.29 -6.89
N ASP A 865 -10.79 17.91 -5.94
CA ASP A 865 -12.14 18.49 -6.10
C ASP A 865 -13.28 17.46 -6.40
N ALA A 866 -12.98 16.18 -6.68
CA ALA A 866 -13.99 15.16 -7.01
C ALA A 866 -14.41 14.32 -5.78
N VAL A 867 -15.69 13.91 -5.75
CA VAL A 867 -16.30 13.16 -4.63
C VAL A 867 -16.53 11.71 -5.03
N TYR A 868 -16.16 10.78 -4.16
CA TYR A 868 -16.19 9.34 -4.40
C TYR A 868 -16.89 8.59 -3.25
N ASP A 869 -17.83 7.70 -3.57
CA ASP A 869 -18.39 6.75 -2.61
C ASP A 869 -17.56 5.45 -2.63
N VAL A 870 -16.79 5.22 -1.57
CA VAL A 870 -15.95 4.03 -1.41
C VAL A 870 -16.61 2.93 -0.57
N THR A 871 -17.90 3.08 -0.21
CA THR A 871 -18.67 2.04 0.50
C THR A 871 -18.60 0.68 -0.20
N PRO A 872 -18.75 0.57 -1.56
CA PRO A 872 -18.65 -0.71 -2.26
C PRO A 872 -17.21 -1.24 -2.43
N PHE A 873 -16.20 -0.47 -1.98
CA PHE A 873 -14.77 -0.76 -2.09
C PHE A 873 -14.12 -1.13 -0.75
N ARG A 874 -14.81 -0.92 0.38
CA ARG A 874 -14.29 -1.10 1.76
C ARG A 874 -13.56 -2.43 2.00
N ASN A 875 -14.13 -3.53 1.51
CA ASN A 875 -13.60 -4.90 1.66
C ASN A 875 -12.77 -5.36 0.45
N LYS A 876 -12.43 -4.45 -0.47
CA LYS A 876 -11.66 -4.70 -1.69
C LYS A 876 -10.33 -3.92 -1.73
N HIS A 877 -10.22 -2.84 -0.96
CA HIS A 877 -9.00 -2.03 -0.88
C HIS A 877 -7.80 -2.83 -0.30
N PRO A 878 -6.64 -2.89 -1.00
CA PRO A 878 -5.47 -3.66 -0.52
C PRO A 878 -4.88 -3.16 0.80
N GLY A 879 -5.09 -1.88 1.15
CA GLY A 879 -4.71 -1.31 2.45
C GLY A 879 -5.74 -1.54 3.56
N GLY A 880 -6.82 -2.29 3.29
CA GLY A 880 -7.90 -2.55 4.23
C GLY A 880 -8.88 -1.39 4.38
N PHE A 881 -9.94 -1.61 5.16
CA PHE A 881 -10.98 -0.61 5.36
C PHE A 881 -10.58 0.51 6.34
N LYS A 882 -9.85 0.19 7.42
CA LYS A 882 -9.57 1.15 8.51
C LYS A 882 -8.83 2.41 8.02
N ILE A 883 -7.97 2.29 6.99
CA ILE A 883 -7.31 3.44 6.36
C ILE A 883 -8.25 4.27 5.46
N LEU A 884 -9.22 3.66 4.77
CA LEU A 884 -10.26 4.42 4.05
C LEU A 884 -11.17 5.17 5.04
N ARG A 885 -11.57 4.50 6.13
CA ARG A 885 -12.36 5.11 7.20
C ARG A 885 -11.64 6.30 7.82
N ALA A 886 -10.31 6.21 8.02
CA ALA A 886 -9.50 7.30 8.59
C ALA A 886 -9.62 8.65 7.83
N TYR A 887 -10.02 8.61 6.55
CA TYR A 887 -10.21 9.77 5.67
C TYR A 887 -11.64 9.92 5.12
N SER A 888 -12.61 9.16 5.63
CA SER A 888 -14.00 9.27 5.20
C SER A 888 -14.65 10.54 5.76
N GLY A 889 -15.49 11.20 4.96
CA GLY A 889 -16.08 12.50 5.26
C GLY A 889 -15.15 13.70 5.15
N MET A 890 -14.01 13.58 4.45
CA MET A 890 -13.02 14.68 4.32
C MET A 890 -12.20 14.62 3.02
N ASP A 891 -11.26 15.56 2.90
CA ASP A 891 -10.28 15.62 1.82
C ASP A 891 -9.10 14.65 2.02
N ALA A 892 -9.05 13.62 1.17
CA ALA A 892 -8.01 12.60 1.13
C ALA A 892 -6.91 12.89 0.09
N THR A 893 -6.98 14.02 -0.64
CA THR A 893 -6.05 14.37 -1.74
C THR A 893 -4.59 14.28 -1.30
N SER A 894 -4.24 14.87 -0.14
CA SER A 894 -2.86 14.89 0.38
C SER A 894 -2.30 13.48 0.62
N VAL A 895 -3.05 12.60 1.29
CA VAL A 895 -2.59 11.23 1.54
C VAL A 895 -2.53 10.42 0.24
N TYR A 896 -3.50 10.61 -0.66
CA TYR A 896 -3.56 9.98 -1.98
C TYR A 896 -2.34 10.34 -2.85
N HIS A 897 -1.88 11.59 -2.80
CA HIS A 897 -0.62 11.97 -3.43
C HIS A 897 0.60 11.35 -2.75
N LYS A 898 0.66 11.41 -1.41
CA LYS A 898 1.79 10.92 -0.58
C LYS A 898 2.12 9.43 -0.80
N VAL A 899 1.09 8.58 -0.92
CA VAL A 899 1.27 7.14 -1.23
C VAL A 899 1.46 6.84 -2.73
N GLY A 900 1.50 7.87 -3.58
CA GLY A 900 1.79 7.74 -5.01
C GLY A 900 0.62 7.30 -5.88
N HIS A 901 -0.61 7.23 -5.36
CA HIS A 901 -1.78 6.76 -6.11
C HIS A 901 -2.07 7.64 -7.35
N HIS A 902 -1.89 8.96 -7.22
CA HIS A 902 -1.99 9.94 -8.32
C HIS A 902 -1.10 9.61 -9.54
N ALA A 903 0.04 8.96 -9.33
CA ALA A 903 0.99 8.59 -10.38
C ALA A 903 0.67 7.23 -11.02
N ASN A 904 -0.22 6.42 -10.42
CA ASN A 904 -0.57 5.10 -10.90
C ASN A 904 -1.91 5.12 -11.68
N GLN A 905 -1.82 4.91 -13.00
CA GLN A 905 -2.96 4.90 -13.92
C GLN A 905 -4.01 3.82 -13.61
N GLU A 906 -3.61 2.68 -13.05
CA GLU A 906 -4.51 1.61 -12.60
C GLU A 906 -5.40 2.10 -11.44
N ILE A 907 -4.81 2.82 -10.48
CA ILE A 907 -5.53 3.35 -9.32
C ILE A 907 -6.42 4.53 -9.75
N GLN A 908 -6.03 5.30 -10.77
CA GLN A 908 -6.94 6.29 -11.39
C GLN A 908 -8.15 5.61 -12.06
N ALA A 909 -7.95 4.49 -12.77
CA ALA A 909 -9.01 3.79 -13.49
C ALA A 909 -10.00 3.09 -12.56
N MET A 910 -9.50 2.54 -11.45
CA MET A 910 -10.30 2.00 -10.36
C MET A 910 -11.02 3.09 -9.57
N LEU A 911 -10.35 4.20 -9.23
CA LEU A 911 -10.98 5.31 -8.51
C LEU A 911 -12.15 5.91 -9.31
N ALA A 912 -12.02 6.00 -10.64
CA ALA A 912 -13.06 6.54 -11.52
C ALA A 912 -14.41 5.81 -11.45
N SER A 913 -14.46 4.51 -11.11
CA SER A 913 -15.74 3.78 -10.95
C SER A 913 -16.51 4.11 -9.67
N TYR A 914 -15.88 4.78 -8.71
CA TYR A 914 -16.48 5.16 -7.42
C TYR A 914 -16.92 6.62 -7.36
N ARG A 915 -16.76 7.37 -8.46
CA ARG A 915 -17.04 8.81 -8.49
C ARG A 915 -18.54 9.09 -8.55
N ILE A 916 -19.01 9.93 -7.62
CA ILE A 916 -20.42 10.35 -7.55
C ILE A 916 -20.65 11.82 -7.93
N GLY A 917 -19.62 12.68 -7.86
CA GLY A 917 -19.74 14.08 -8.27
C GLY A 917 -18.48 14.92 -8.07
N ILE A 918 -18.67 16.19 -7.71
CA ILE A 918 -17.62 17.15 -7.34
C ILE A 918 -18.04 18.00 -6.14
N VAL A 919 -17.07 18.57 -5.44
CA VAL A 919 -17.28 19.55 -4.36
C VAL A 919 -17.76 20.87 -4.94
N ARG A 920 -18.78 21.48 -4.33
CA ARG A 920 -19.20 22.86 -4.64
C ARG A 920 -18.08 23.82 -4.27
N GLN A 921 -17.60 24.62 -5.23
CA GLN A 921 -16.60 25.64 -4.93
C GLN A 921 -17.22 26.84 -4.21
N PHE A 922 -16.57 27.27 -3.13
CA PHE A 922 -16.89 28.47 -2.37
C PHE A 922 -16.40 29.73 -3.08
N ALA A 923 -16.93 30.03 -4.27
CA ALA A 923 -16.76 31.32 -4.96
C ALA A 923 -17.70 31.48 -6.16
N ASN A 924 -18.61 32.46 -6.09
CA ASN A 924 -18.81 33.32 -7.25
C ASN A 924 -17.58 34.22 -7.43
N ALA A 925 -17.33 34.75 -8.62
CA ALA A 925 -16.15 35.57 -8.95
C ALA A 925 -16.07 36.95 -8.25
N GLN A 926 -16.75 37.13 -7.12
CA GLN A 926 -16.85 38.37 -6.34
C GLN A 926 -16.54 38.17 -4.84
N ALA A 927 -16.32 36.92 -4.39
CA ALA A 927 -16.09 36.63 -2.99
C ALA A 927 -14.76 37.20 -2.46
N SER A 928 -14.81 37.84 -1.30
CA SER A 928 -13.60 38.42 -0.71
C SER A 928 -12.69 37.34 -0.13
N ALA A 929 -11.37 37.47 -0.35
CA ALA A 929 -10.38 36.51 0.15
C ALA A 929 -10.40 36.33 1.69
N ALA A 930 -10.94 37.30 2.44
CA ALA A 930 -11.15 37.17 3.88
C ALA A 930 -12.25 36.14 4.22
N ILE A 931 -13.35 36.13 3.45
CA ILE A 931 -14.47 35.20 3.67
C ILE A 931 -14.08 33.77 3.24
N ASP A 932 -13.35 33.59 2.13
CA ASP A 932 -12.84 32.27 1.73
C ASP A 932 -11.86 31.68 2.77
N ASN A 933 -10.93 32.48 3.28
CA ASN A 933 -10.04 32.04 4.37
C ASN A 933 -10.81 31.69 5.66
N PHE A 934 -11.88 32.43 5.97
CA PHE A 934 -12.73 32.14 7.13
C PHE A 934 -13.54 30.85 6.96
N TYR A 935 -14.13 30.63 5.78
CA TYR A 935 -14.79 29.37 5.42
C TYR A 935 -13.82 28.17 5.52
N ARG A 936 -12.63 28.28 4.93
CA ARG A 936 -11.57 27.26 5.01
C ARG A 936 -11.17 26.93 6.46
N SER A 937 -11.20 27.92 7.35
CA SER A 937 -10.93 27.71 8.78
C SER A 937 -12.02 26.85 9.43
N TRP A 938 -13.31 27.09 9.11
CA TRP A 938 -14.44 26.25 9.56
C TRP A 938 -14.40 24.84 8.97
N ILE A 939 -14.01 24.69 7.71
CA ILE A 939 -13.77 23.36 7.09
C ILE A 939 -12.63 22.62 7.79
N GLY A 940 -11.51 23.30 8.08
CA GLY A 940 -10.40 22.70 8.83
C GLY A 940 -10.80 22.21 10.22
N TYR A 941 -11.62 22.98 10.94
CA TYR A 941 -12.15 22.57 12.24
C TYR A 941 -13.18 21.44 12.15
N LEU A 942 -14.04 21.43 11.13
CA LEU A 942 -14.96 20.33 10.85
C LEU A 942 -14.20 19.02 10.57
N PHE A 943 -13.21 19.05 9.67
CA PHE A 943 -12.41 17.88 9.33
C PHE A 943 -11.54 17.38 10.49
N LEU A 944 -11.12 18.24 11.42
CA LEU A 944 -10.46 17.81 12.66
C LEU A 944 -11.41 16.94 13.52
N ILE A 945 -12.67 17.34 13.68
CA ILE A 945 -13.67 16.56 14.43
C ILE A 945 -13.93 15.22 13.73
N VAL A 946 -14.06 15.22 12.39
CA VAL A 946 -14.25 14.00 11.59
C VAL A 946 -13.02 13.07 11.66
N GLU A 947 -11.79 13.59 11.63
CA GLU A 947 -10.56 12.77 11.76
C GLU A 947 -10.47 12.11 13.14
N ILE A 948 -10.86 12.83 14.19
CA ILE A 948 -10.93 12.30 15.56
C ILE A 948 -12.05 11.25 15.70
N GLU A 949 -13.23 11.48 15.12
CA GLU A 949 -14.34 10.51 15.10
C GLU A 949 -13.93 9.23 14.38
N ASN A 950 -13.34 9.35 13.18
CA ASN A 950 -12.84 8.21 12.41
C ASN A 950 -11.75 7.43 13.18
N ALA A 951 -10.83 8.13 13.85
CA ALA A 951 -9.79 7.52 14.68
C ALA A 951 -10.35 6.81 15.92
N LEU A 952 -11.35 7.41 16.58
CA LEU A 952 -12.02 6.84 17.74
C LEU A 952 -12.84 5.60 17.36
N THR A 953 -13.63 5.66 16.28
CA THR A 953 -14.36 4.50 15.73
C THR A 953 -13.43 3.36 15.32
N ASN A 954 -12.27 3.68 14.73
CA ASN A 954 -11.26 2.68 14.46
C ASN A 954 -10.69 2.09 15.76
N ASP A 955 -10.43 2.87 16.80
CA ASP A 955 -9.86 2.33 18.03
C ASP A 955 -10.85 1.46 18.83
N PHE A 956 -12.12 1.87 18.92
CA PHE A 956 -13.17 1.09 19.57
C PHE A 956 -13.48 -0.23 18.86
N SER A 957 -13.10 -0.40 17.60
CA SER A 957 -13.27 -1.68 16.88
C SER A 957 -12.58 -2.88 17.55
N ILE A 958 -11.60 -2.64 18.43
CA ILE A 958 -10.96 -3.68 19.28
C ILE A 958 -11.97 -4.55 20.06
N GLN A 959 -13.18 -4.03 20.31
CA GLN A 959 -14.25 -4.79 20.97
C GLN A 959 -14.78 -5.95 20.15
N ARG A 960 -14.82 -5.79 18.82
CA ARG A 960 -15.44 -6.72 17.88
C ARG A 960 -14.44 -7.78 17.42
N GLU A 961 -13.19 -7.36 17.21
CA GLU A 961 -12.07 -8.25 16.91
C GLU A 961 -11.63 -9.08 18.14
N ALA A 962 -11.10 -10.28 17.92
CA ALA A 962 -10.45 -11.07 18.98
C ALA A 962 -9.06 -10.48 19.28
N ALA A 963 -8.85 -9.98 20.49
CA ALA A 963 -7.56 -9.42 20.90
C ALA A 963 -6.62 -10.48 21.52
N THR A 964 -7.19 -11.57 22.02
CA THR A 964 -6.47 -12.71 22.62
C THR A 964 -7.08 -14.04 22.19
N GLN A 965 -6.37 -15.15 22.46
CA GLN A 965 -6.85 -16.50 22.18
C GLN A 965 -8.23 -16.78 22.79
N ASP A 966 -9.05 -17.55 22.08
CA ASP A 966 -10.36 -18.07 22.51
C ASP A 966 -11.42 -17.00 22.89
N GLU A 967 -11.22 -15.73 22.53
CA GLU A 967 -12.28 -14.73 22.58
C GLU A 967 -13.33 -14.96 21.46
N VAL A 968 -14.60 -15.00 21.84
CA VAL A 968 -15.73 -15.28 20.93
C VAL A 968 -16.75 -14.14 20.98
N GLU A 969 -17.05 -13.54 19.82
CA GLU A 969 -18.05 -12.48 19.73
C GLU A 969 -19.48 -13.05 19.85
N ASN A 970 -20.28 -12.45 20.73
CA ASN A 970 -21.66 -12.87 21.06
C ASN A 970 -21.79 -14.36 21.49
N GLY A 971 -20.70 -14.91 22.05
CA GLY A 971 -20.58 -16.30 22.50
C GLY A 971 -20.79 -16.59 24.00
N ILE A 972 -20.17 -15.91 24.98
CA ILE A 972 -19.25 -14.76 24.97
C ILE A 972 -18.01 -15.07 25.83
N SER A 973 -16.83 -14.58 25.46
CA SER A 973 -15.74 -14.32 26.43
C SER A 973 -15.02 -13.02 26.08
N ILE A 974 -15.11 -12.04 26.97
CA ILE A 974 -14.39 -10.75 26.87
C ILE A 974 -13.35 -10.77 27.98
N SER A 975 -12.07 -10.71 27.60
CA SER A 975 -10.99 -10.84 28.58
C SER A 975 -10.83 -9.58 29.45
N PRO A 976 -10.36 -9.73 30.71
CA PRO A 976 -9.94 -8.59 31.54
C PRO A 976 -8.94 -7.66 30.83
N VAL A 977 -8.00 -8.22 30.05
CA VAL A 977 -7.06 -7.38 29.28
C VAL A 977 -7.74 -6.60 28.16
N LYS A 978 -8.75 -7.16 27.48
CA LYS A 978 -9.57 -6.46 26.48
C LYS A 978 -10.40 -5.34 27.11
N LEU A 979 -10.97 -5.55 28.29
CA LEU A 979 -11.62 -4.48 29.09
C LEU A 979 -10.64 -3.34 29.42
N MET A 980 -9.41 -3.65 29.82
CA MET A 980 -8.37 -2.62 30.02
C MET A 980 -8.02 -1.89 28.70
N MET A 981 -7.83 -2.62 27.59
CA MET A 981 -7.50 -2.05 26.27
C MET A 981 -8.60 -1.13 25.72
N TYR A 982 -9.85 -1.44 26.05
CA TYR A 982 -11.03 -0.64 25.75
C TYR A 982 -11.09 0.61 26.65
N MET A 983 -10.92 0.45 27.96
CA MET A 983 -10.93 1.60 28.88
C MET A 983 -9.78 2.59 28.63
N LYS A 984 -8.62 2.11 28.12
CA LYS A 984 -7.53 2.96 27.61
C LYS A 984 -7.95 3.82 26.40
N THR A 985 -8.93 3.41 25.60
CA THR A 985 -9.48 4.24 24.50
C THR A 985 -10.25 5.44 25.05
N HIS A 986 -11.17 5.23 25.99
CA HIS A 986 -11.88 6.34 26.66
C HIS A 986 -10.90 7.29 27.37
N GLN A 987 -9.89 6.75 28.06
CA GLN A 987 -8.84 7.58 28.68
C GLN A 987 -8.13 8.46 27.65
N ARG A 988 -7.80 7.95 26.47
CA ARG A 988 -7.18 8.73 25.40
C ARG A 988 -8.14 9.76 24.80
N PHE A 989 -9.43 9.43 24.66
CA PHE A 989 -10.45 10.41 24.25
C PHE A 989 -10.44 11.63 25.19
N VAL A 990 -10.48 11.40 26.50
CA VAL A 990 -10.50 12.45 27.53
C VAL A 990 -9.17 13.21 27.63
N LEU A 991 -8.02 12.52 27.57
CA LEU A 991 -6.70 13.14 27.80
C LEU A 991 -6.03 13.73 26.55
N GLU A 992 -6.43 13.31 25.35
CA GLU A 992 -5.75 13.67 24.11
C GLU A 992 -6.70 14.27 23.06
N PHE A 993 -7.80 13.60 22.74
CA PHE A 993 -8.70 14.05 21.68
C PHE A 993 -9.53 15.27 22.12
N LEU A 994 -10.13 15.23 23.31
CA LEU A 994 -10.96 16.34 23.82
C LEU A 994 -10.15 17.64 24.03
N PRO A 995 -8.92 17.63 24.59
CA PRO A 995 -8.07 18.81 24.64
C PRO A 995 -7.57 19.27 23.26
N HIS A 996 -7.45 18.37 22.28
CA HIS A 996 -7.07 18.75 20.91
C HIS A 996 -8.19 19.49 20.18
N ILE A 997 -9.44 19.03 20.32
CA ILE A 997 -10.65 19.71 19.80
C ILE A 997 -10.73 21.15 20.34
N PHE A 998 -10.58 21.33 21.65
CA PHE A 998 -10.67 22.65 22.30
C PHE A 998 -9.32 23.38 22.42
N GLY A 999 -8.33 22.98 21.62
CA GLY A 999 -6.98 23.52 21.61
C GLY A 999 -6.82 24.76 20.72
N GLU A 1000 -5.63 24.91 20.12
CA GLU A 1000 -5.22 26.08 19.34
C GLU A 1000 -6.18 26.42 18.19
N VAL A 1001 -6.66 25.41 17.44
CA VAL A 1001 -7.60 25.60 16.32
C VAL A 1001 -8.93 26.20 16.77
N TRP A 1002 -9.46 25.74 17.92
CA TRP A 1002 -10.70 26.27 18.52
C TRP A 1002 -10.53 27.71 19.00
N GLN A 1003 -9.38 28.05 19.60
CA GLN A 1003 -9.11 29.42 20.02
C GLN A 1003 -9.00 30.35 18.81
N GLN A 1004 -8.23 29.95 17.79
CA GLN A 1004 -8.03 30.73 16.57
C GLN A 1004 -9.36 30.97 15.84
N ILE A 1005 -10.19 29.93 15.65
CA ILE A 1005 -11.40 30.08 14.85
C ILE A 1005 -12.42 31.02 15.49
N TRP A 1006 -12.60 30.99 16.82
CA TRP A 1006 -13.51 31.90 17.51
C TRP A 1006 -12.95 33.31 17.69
N GLN A 1007 -11.63 33.47 17.78
CA GLN A 1007 -10.99 34.79 17.68
C GLN A 1007 -11.29 35.41 16.31
N THR A 1008 -11.02 34.69 15.21
CA THR A 1008 -11.33 35.15 13.85
C THR A 1008 -12.84 35.39 13.65
N THR A 1009 -13.73 34.55 14.20
CA THR A 1009 -15.18 34.81 14.20
C THR A 1009 -15.53 36.12 14.92
N GLY A 1010 -14.93 36.38 16.08
CA GLY A 1010 -15.13 37.61 16.85
C GLY A 1010 -14.64 38.85 16.10
N GLU A 1011 -13.46 38.79 15.48
CA GLU A 1011 -12.89 39.86 14.66
C GLU A 1011 -13.79 40.18 13.45
N ILE A 1012 -14.18 39.15 12.68
CA ILE A 1012 -14.97 39.29 11.45
C ILE A 1012 -16.36 39.86 11.74
N TYR A 1013 -17.05 39.37 12.77
CA TYR A 1013 -18.37 39.88 13.14
C TYR A 1013 -18.34 41.10 14.06
N GLN A 1014 -17.17 41.56 14.51
CA GLN A 1014 -17.01 42.62 15.53
C GLN A 1014 -17.81 42.28 16.80
N GLU A 1015 -17.49 41.14 17.39
CA GLU A 1015 -18.12 40.55 18.57
C GLU A 1015 -17.07 40.06 19.56
N ASP A 1016 -17.32 40.26 20.85
CA ASP A 1016 -16.54 39.62 21.88
C ASP A 1016 -16.99 38.15 22.04
N MET A 1017 -16.15 37.22 21.58
CA MET A 1017 -16.34 35.78 21.73
C MET A 1017 -15.56 35.19 22.92
N THR A 1018 -14.88 36.02 23.72
CA THR A 1018 -14.04 35.57 24.85
C THR A 1018 -14.85 34.78 25.88
N TRP A 1019 -16.12 35.15 26.11
CA TRP A 1019 -17.04 34.45 27.00
C TRP A 1019 -17.19 32.95 26.67
N LEU A 1020 -17.09 32.56 25.39
CA LEU A 1020 -17.22 31.17 24.96
C LEU A 1020 -15.94 30.38 25.26
N LEU A 1021 -14.78 31.00 25.01
CA LEU A 1021 -13.48 30.43 25.34
C LEU A 1021 -13.35 30.23 26.86
N GLU A 1022 -13.73 31.24 27.63
CA GLU A 1022 -13.77 31.19 29.10
C GLU A 1022 -14.76 30.13 29.61
N ALA A 1023 -15.96 30.01 29.04
CA ALA A 1023 -16.95 29.02 29.46
C ALA A 1023 -16.45 27.58 29.26
N ILE A 1024 -15.78 27.28 28.14
CA ILE A 1024 -15.20 25.95 27.88
C ILE A 1024 -14.02 25.67 28.83
N ALA A 1025 -13.14 26.65 29.05
CA ALA A 1025 -12.03 26.52 30.00
C ALA A 1025 -12.52 26.28 31.44
N GLN A 1026 -13.51 27.05 31.90
CA GLN A 1026 -14.13 26.88 33.21
C GLN A 1026 -14.77 25.50 33.37
N LEU A 1027 -15.43 24.97 32.33
CA LEU A 1027 -16.00 23.61 32.35
C LEU A 1027 -14.93 22.54 32.56
N GLN A 1028 -13.75 22.67 31.93
CA GLN A 1028 -12.60 21.76 32.07
C GLN A 1028 -12.02 21.77 33.49
N GLU A 1029 -12.17 22.86 34.25
CA GLU A 1029 -11.71 22.98 35.64
C GLU A 1029 -12.76 22.52 36.69
N THR A 1030 -13.98 22.18 36.27
CA THR A 1030 -15.05 21.79 37.21
C THR A 1030 -14.75 20.52 38.01
N GLY A 1031 -15.34 20.42 39.21
CA GLY A 1031 -15.38 19.17 39.97
C GLY A 1031 -16.09 18.01 39.25
N THR A 1032 -16.86 18.29 38.18
CA THR A 1032 -17.43 17.25 37.29
C THR A 1032 -16.38 16.74 36.31
N ALA A 1033 -15.62 17.62 35.65
CA ALA A 1033 -14.49 17.23 34.79
C ALA A 1033 -13.41 16.44 35.57
N GLN A 1034 -13.13 16.80 36.81
CA GLN A 1034 -12.22 16.02 37.68
C GLN A 1034 -12.74 14.61 37.98
N LYS A 1035 -14.07 14.39 38.05
CA LYS A 1035 -14.64 13.03 38.16
C LYS A 1035 -14.48 12.24 36.86
N VAL A 1036 -14.60 12.88 35.70
CA VAL A 1036 -14.36 12.26 34.39
C VAL A 1036 -12.92 11.73 34.29
N LEU A 1037 -11.93 12.55 34.70
CA LEU A 1037 -10.52 12.13 34.77
C LEU A 1037 -10.29 10.96 35.74
N ALA A 1038 -11.12 10.83 36.78
CA ALA A 1038 -11.01 9.76 37.77
C ALA A 1038 -11.64 8.42 37.33
N VAL A 1039 -12.45 8.37 36.26
CA VAL A 1039 -13.14 7.14 35.82
C VAL A 1039 -12.14 6.04 35.43
N TYR A 1040 -11.11 6.37 34.63
CA TYR A 1040 -10.07 5.41 34.25
C TYR A 1040 -9.35 4.75 35.44
N PRO A 1041 -8.70 5.50 36.36
CA PRO A 1041 -7.98 4.88 37.47
C PRO A 1041 -8.91 4.12 38.43
N GLN A 1042 -10.16 4.57 38.60
CA GLN A 1042 -11.16 3.84 39.39
C GLN A 1042 -11.54 2.51 38.73
N PHE A 1043 -11.79 2.51 37.41
CA PHE A 1043 -12.10 1.30 36.64
C PHE A 1043 -10.95 0.30 36.70
N ILE A 1044 -9.71 0.72 36.45
CA ILE A 1044 -8.54 -0.15 36.50
C ILE A 1044 -8.34 -0.73 37.90
N THR A 1045 -8.57 0.06 38.95
CA THR A 1045 -8.50 -0.44 40.34
C THR A 1045 -9.55 -1.53 40.58
N LYS A 1046 -10.81 -1.30 40.21
CA LYS A 1046 -11.91 -2.27 40.38
C LYS A 1046 -11.69 -3.55 39.57
N LEU A 1047 -11.30 -3.42 38.30
CA LEU A 1047 -10.99 -4.55 37.43
C LEU A 1047 -9.88 -5.43 38.01
N LYS A 1048 -8.80 -4.82 38.53
CA LYS A 1048 -7.70 -5.56 39.17
C LYS A 1048 -8.12 -6.25 40.46
N THR A 1049 -8.97 -5.63 41.28
CA THR A 1049 -9.52 -6.28 42.47
C THR A 1049 -10.36 -7.50 42.09
N ALA A 1050 -11.25 -7.38 41.10
CA ALA A 1050 -12.07 -8.50 40.62
C ALA A 1050 -11.25 -9.65 40.00
N VAL A 1051 -10.12 -9.33 39.35
CA VAL A 1051 -9.13 -10.33 38.89
C VAL A 1051 -8.43 -11.01 40.09
N ALA A 1052 -8.01 -10.24 41.09
CA ALA A 1052 -7.27 -10.76 42.25
C ALA A 1052 -8.13 -11.60 43.20
N ASP A 1053 -9.42 -11.26 43.32
CA ASP A 1053 -10.42 -11.98 44.13
C ASP A 1053 -11.09 -13.15 43.36
N ASP A 1054 -10.68 -13.40 42.10
CA ASP A 1054 -11.21 -14.44 41.17
C ASP A 1054 -12.71 -14.29 40.82
N THR A 1055 -13.33 -13.16 41.18
CA THR A 1055 -14.76 -12.90 40.97
C THR A 1055 -15.09 -12.63 39.50
N ILE A 1056 -14.12 -12.11 38.74
CA ILE A 1056 -14.26 -11.83 37.30
C ILE A 1056 -14.48 -13.09 36.45
N THR A 1057 -14.47 -14.29 37.04
CA THR A 1057 -14.93 -15.52 36.39
C THR A 1057 -16.46 -15.62 36.29
N ASP A 1058 -17.23 -14.83 37.06
CA ASP A 1058 -18.68 -14.68 36.86
C ASP A 1058 -18.94 -13.86 35.60
N ALA A 1059 -19.61 -14.48 34.61
CA ALA A 1059 -20.00 -13.83 33.36
C ALA A 1059 -20.78 -12.53 33.59
N ARG A 1060 -21.52 -12.39 34.70
CA ARG A 1060 -22.26 -11.16 35.03
C ARG A 1060 -21.33 -9.99 35.40
N GLU A 1061 -20.18 -10.25 36.00
CA GLU A 1061 -19.23 -9.19 36.37
C GLU A 1061 -18.45 -8.71 35.13
N ILE A 1062 -17.99 -9.62 34.27
CA ILE A 1062 -17.44 -9.25 32.94
C ILE A 1062 -18.45 -8.44 32.14
N LEU A 1063 -19.73 -8.86 32.11
CA LEU A 1063 -20.78 -8.14 31.40
C LEU A 1063 -21.02 -6.74 31.98
N ALA A 1064 -20.96 -6.55 33.30
CA ALA A 1064 -21.10 -5.23 33.92
C ALA A 1064 -19.93 -4.29 33.57
N PHE A 1065 -18.68 -4.78 33.60
CA PHE A 1065 -17.53 -4.00 33.14
C PHE A 1065 -17.63 -3.67 31.65
N HIS A 1066 -18.06 -4.62 30.81
CA HIS A 1066 -18.24 -4.41 29.38
C HIS A 1066 -19.33 -3.38 29.09
N GLU A 1067 -20.52 -3.52 29.69
CA GLU A 1067 -21.63 -2.58 29.57
C GLU A 1067 -21.23 -1.16 30.01
N HIS A 1068 -20.43 -1.04 31.08
CA HIS A 1068 -19.88 0.24 31.49
C HIS A 1068 -19.01 0.87 30.39
N CYS A 1069 -18.09 0.10 29.79
CA CYS A 1069 -17.29 0.60 28.66
C CYS A 1069 -18.15 0.94 27.43
N THR A 1070 -19.16 0.13 27.07
CA THR A 1070 -20.11 0.42 25.97
C THR A 1070 -20.87 1.73 26.21
N ASN A 1071 -21.26 2.00 27.45
CA ASN A 1071 -21.89 3.27 27.81
C ASN A 1071 -20.95 4.48 27.69
N LEU A 1072 -19.63 4.29 27.88
CA LEU A 1072 -18.61 5.32 27.67
C LEU A 1072 -18.32 5.55 26.18
N GLU A 1073 -18.15 4.50 25.37
CA GLU A 1073 -18.03 4.64 23.91
C GLU A 1073 -19.20 5.41 23.32
N GLN A 1074 -20.42 5.10 23.75
CA GLN A 1074 -21.61 5.81 23.30
C GLN A 1074 -21.60 7.28 23.75
N ALA A 1075 -21.09 7.59 24.94
CA ALA A 1075 -20.96 8.97 25.42
C ALA A 1075 -19.92 9.77 24.62
N ASP A 1076 -18.74 9.18 24.39
CA ASP A 1076 -17.64 9.78 23.64
C ASP A 1076 -18.04 10.03 22.17
N SER A 1077 -18.68 9.02 21.55
CA SER A 1077 -19.13 9.07 20.16
C SER A 1077 -20.31 10.03 19.97
N ASN A 1078 -21.28 10.06 20.91
CA ASN A 1078 -22.37 11.04 20.90
C ASN A 1078 -21.85 12.48 21.01
N LEU A 1079 -20.79 12.71 21.80
CA LEU A 1079 -20.18 14.04 21.90
C LEU A 1079 -19.61 14.47 20.53
N LEU A 1080 -18.82 13.62 19.88
CA LEU A 1080 -18.25 13.93 18.56
C LEU A 1080 -19.35 14.16 17.51
N GLN A 1081 -20.39 13.32 17.49
CA GLN A 1081 -21.52 13.48 16.58
C GLN A 1081 -22.26 14.81 16.80
N GLN A 1082 -22.50 15.21 18.05
CA GLN A 1082 -23.14 16.48 18.38
C GLN A 1082 -22.27 17.70 17.98
N LEU A 1083 -20.97 17.65 18.24
CA LEU A 1083 -20.03 18.69 17.82
C LEU A 1083 -19.96 18.79 16.29
N LYS A 1084 -19.84 17.66 15.58
CA LYS A 1084 -19.84 17.57 14.11
C LYS A 1084 -21.11 18.19 13.53
N LEU A 1085 -22.29 17.77 13.99
CA LEU A 1085 -23.58 18.28 13.50
C LEU A 1085 -23.74 19.79 13.74
N ILE A 1086 -23.19 20.32 14.83
CA ILE A 1086 -23.20 21.76 15.12
C ILE A 1086 -22.24 22.53 14.21
N VAL A 1087 -21.03 22.02 13.96
CA VAL A 1087 -20.09 22.66 13.05
C VAL A 1087 -20.61 22.58 11.61
N CYS A 1088 -21.23 21.47 11.19
CA CYS A 1088 -21.93 21.37 9.91
C CYS A 1088 -23.01 22.44 9.76
N LYS A 1089 -23.78 22.80 10.81
CA LYS A 1089 -24.75 23.91 10.73
C LYS A 1089 -24.06 25.24 10.46
N ILE A 1090 -22.93 25.52 11.10
CA ILE A 1090 -22.16 26.76 10.84
C ILE A 1090 -21.65 26.77 9.39
N VAL A 1091 -21.02 25.67 8.95
CA VAL A 1091 -20.50 25.52 7.58
C VAL A 1091 -21.61 25.69 6.53
N ARG A 1092 -22.82 25.17 6.78
CA ARG A 1092 -23.99 25.36 5.90
C ARG A 1092 -24.40 26.81 5.72
N LEU A 1093 -24.20 27.68 6.70
CA LEU A 1093 -24.49 29.10 6.55
C LEU A 1093 -23.54 29.75 5.54
N PHE A 1094 -22.27 29.35 5.51
CA PHE A 1094 -21.35 29.78 4.45
C PHE A 1094 -21.81 29.22 3.08
N GLU A 1095 -22.09 27.92 3.00
CA GLU A 1095 -22.48 27.26 1.74
C GLU A 1095 -23.79 27.79 1.15
N GLN A 1096 -24.74 28.22 1.99
CA GLN A 1096 -26.04 28.76 1.57
C GLN A 1096 -26.01 30.26 1.24
N PHE A 1097 -25.29 31.08 2.03
CA PHE A 1097 -25.32 32.54 1.89
C PHE A 1097 -24.12 33.13 1.15
N GLY A 1098 -23.00 32.39 1.00
CA GLY A 1098 -21.81 32.88 0.30
C GLY A 1098 -21.28 34.19 0.88
N ASP A 1099 -21.29 35.26 0.08
CA ASP A 1099 -20.88 36.60 0.53
C ASP A 1099 -21.86 37.26 1.52
N ASP A 1100 -23.14 36.86 1.50
CA ASP A 1100 -24.16 37.33 2.45
C ASP A 1100 -24.02 36.69 3.84
N VAL A 1101 -23.01 35.84 4.07
CA VAL A 1101 -22.66 35.27 5.39
C VAL A 1101 -22.30 36.36 6.43
N MET A 1102 -22.02 37.58 5.96
CA MET A 1102 -21.74 38.76 6.78
C MET A 1102 -22.99 39.50 7.29
N THR A 1103 -24.20 39.05 6.91
CA THR A 1103 -25.46 39.66 7.34
C THR A 1103 -25.71 39.53 8.85
N SER A 1104 -26.53 40.43 9.40
CA SER A 1104 -26.94 40.40 10.81
C SER A 1104 -27.76 39.16 11.19
N GLU A 1105 -28.42 38.54 10.21
CA GLU A 1105 -29.22 37.32 10.39
C GLU A 1105 -28.29 36.13 10.63
N VAL A 1106 -27.33 35.89 9.71
CA VAL A 1106 -26.32 34.83 9.85
C VAL A 1106 -25.45 35.02 11.11
N ARG A 1107 -25.01 36.26 11.41
CA ARG A 1107 -24.32 36.60 12.68
C ARG A 1107 -25.15 36.21 13.91
N THR A 1108 -26.47 36.38 13.86
CA THR A 1108 -27.37 36.02 14.97
C THR A 1108 -27.49 34.51 15.11
N GLU A 1109 -27.54 33.78 14.00
CA GLU A 1109 -27.60 32.32 14.00
C GLU A 1109 -26.29 31.68 14.51
N ILE A 1110 -25.13 32.15 14.04
CA ILE A 1110 -23.82 31.71 14.56
C ILE A 1110 -23.72 31.92 16.08
N LYS A 1111 -24.24 33.02 16.63
CA LYS A 1111 -24.32 33.23 18.10
C LYS A 1111 -25.27 32.25 18.81
N GLN A 1112 -26.38 31.87 18.19
CA GLN A 1112 -27.30 30.88 18.75
C GLN A 1112 -26.67 29.48 18.73
N ILE A 1113 -25.84 29.18 17.73
CA ILE A 1113 -25.07 27.94 17.65
C ILE A 1113 -23.92 27.96 18.68
N ALA A 1114 -23.17 29.05 18.79
CA ALA A 1114 -22.09 29.23 19.78
C ALA A 1114 -22.52 28.89 21.22
N ARG A 1115 -23.74 29.28 21.61
CA ARG A 1115 -24.32 29.01 22.94
C ARG A 1115 -24.64 27.54 23.22
N GLN A 1116 -24.61 26.66 22.22
CA GLN A 1116 -24.87 25.23 22.40
C GLN A 1116 -23.62 24.46 22.87
N PHE A 1117 -22.41 24.93 22.53
CA PHE A 1117 -21.16 24.23 22.87
C PHE A 1117 -20.96 23.98 24.38
N PRO A 1118 -21.10 24.98 25.29
CA PRO A 1118 -20.91 24.74 26.72
C PRO A 1118 -21.91 23.71 27.28
N ASN A 1119 -23.16 23.76 26.84
CA ASN A 1119 -24.20 22.83 27.29
C ASN A 1119 -23.92 21.38 26.87
N ILE A 1120 -23.33 21.17 25.69
CA ILE A 1120 -22.97 19.83 25.18
C ILE A 1120 -21.79 19.24 25.98
N ILE A 1121 -20.78 20.06 26.28
CA ILE A 1121 -19.62 19.63 27.08
C ILE A 1121 -20.02 19.38 28.54
N ASP A 1122 -20.83 20.26 29.13
CA ASP A 1122 -21.39 20.06 30.47
C ASP A 1122 -22.24 18.79 30.55
N HIS A 1123 -23.12 18.55 29.56
CA HIS A 1123 -23.92 17.33 29.49
C HIS A 1123 -23.05 16.07 29.36
N TYR A 1124 -22.02 16.09 28.51
CA TYR A 1124 -21.07 14.98 28.39
C TYR A 1124 -20.34 14.73 29.71
N TYR A 1125 -19.78 15.76 30.36
CA TYR A 1125 -19.11 15.61 31.65
C TYR A 1125 -20.06 15.09 32.74
N HIS A 1126 -21.29 15.58 32.80
CA HIS A 1126 -22.30 15.05 33.71
C HIS A 1126 -22.66 13.59 33.40
N ARG A 1127 -22.82 13.21 32.14
CA ARG A 1127 -23.10 11.81 31.72
C ARG A 1127 -21.96 10.89 32.13
N VAL A 1128 -20.72 11.22 31.81
CA VAL A 1128 -19.55 10.37 32.13
C VAL A 1128 -19.27 10.34 33.64
N ALA A 1129 -19.45 11.45 34.37
CA ALA A 1129 -19.34 11.44 35.83
C ALA A 1129 -20.44 10.60 36.51
N VAL A 1130 -21.65 10.51 35.94
CA VAL A 1130 -22.70 9.60 36.41
C VAL A 1130 -22.35 8.15 36.10
N LEU A 1131 -21.85 7.85 34.90
CA LEU A 1131 -21.40 6.49 34.55
C LEU A 1131 -20.27 6.03 35.48
N GLY A 1132 -19.26 6.87 35.71
CA GLY A 1132 -18.16 6.60 36.65
C GLY A 1132 -18.60 6.40 38.10
N ALA A 1133 -19.72 7.01 38.50
CA ALA A 1133 -20.31 6.80 39.83
C ALA A 1133 -21.24 5.57 39.91
N SER A 1134 -21.68 5.01 38.77
CA SER A 1134 -22.47 3.77 38.71
C SER A 1134 -21.61 2.50 38.67
N LEU A 1135 -20.34 2.63 38.29
CA LEU A 1135 -19.31 1.60 38.40
C LEU A 1135 -18.92 1.42 39.87
#